data_AF-A0A813RP79-F1
#
_entry.id   AF-A0A813RP79-F1
#
_cell.length_a   1.000
_cell.length_b   1.000
_cell.length_c   1.000
_cell.angle_alpha   90.00
_cell.angle_beta   90.00
_cell.angle_gamma   90.00
#
_symmetry.space_group_name_H-M   'P 1'
#
loop_
_entity.id
_entity.type
_entity.pdbx_description
1 polymer ?
#
loop_
_entity_poly.entity_id
_entity_poly.type
_entity_poly.pdbx_seq_one_letter_code
_entity_poly.pdbx_strand_id
1 'polypeptide(L)'
;EMMIHYFYIDQAKQQSSSQSETSERGGGNNQNLFVPSQEILNGNFFLLGQSVWIICQLLLEKLLTVSDLDPIRRYLPPYDRPKANARYSSIQDSAYGSLGVNEKFGFSGRPNRPIGVLGTCKVYRICSKTVVAYPLTFETNDFYMSADHNLLLDNIRSDFEFLTKCWKLKGRPIYIMLLREQHLRGPQKAELLELLTQIRQGKLSSNITVRLERLQTSIAAACIEHLDFLNFNSEAVELHFNPVNEPKSVHESGQYKSLTDMSKLPIIFEDLDYVNHVCDFKNRSPHELREILKNTDTSVSSLRIQTLCVYELYKQGGLELMIDHRRVREYLEMIGKEAAEIQHWSILRFVSSILHKMVDSLAPALTNLLVRGKTVTIGVFGHDETVIDKPMRPKEIFDILYGDSVFGRSEFHAVLLQELLINVSTLMSTNPQLFNGILKLRLGWILEAMKLGLDNFKADIEDLVTLNTLSPNEVKQLLYYVLTFNVQLFQDRAEAERRTYFQKRQMDGALCRVPIQFFEHAWYILEKTPGGIKLCDYLLPQQPTLSDMTDYELNFSLKIDEMLSRISDPPYRCLVVEMFELINVLLRRNPELRFLKTLDFDYLISEAVQLFKQQTNPPDAYSAFYNLPISLLGSTGFMIKAIIGYLFDPTAAVTSETNIEICKIS
;
A
#
# COMPACT_ATOMS: atom_id res chain seq x y z
N GLU A 1 0.99 -29.61 3.48
CA GLU A 1 -0.33 -30.02 4.01
C GLU A 1 -0.83 -29.01 5.04
N MET A 2 -1.42 -27.92 4.56
CA MET A 2 -2.09 -26.90 5.37
C MET A 2 -3.55 -27.30 5.63
N MET A 3 -4.05 -27.27 6.88
CA MET A 3 -5.44 -27.66 7.15
C MET A 3 -6.42 -26.47 7.12
N ILE A 4 -7.45 -26.56 6.29
CA ILE A 4 -8.52 -25.54 6.12
C ILE A 4 -9.80 -26.08 6.76
N HIS A 5 -10.59 -25.22 7.40
CA HIS A 5 -11.88 -25.56 8.02
C HIS A 5 -13.02 -24.79 7.36
N TYR A 6 -14.13 -25.47 7.08
CA TYR A 6 -15.44 -24.85 6.86
C TYR A 6 -16.40 -25.28 7.97
N PHE A 7 -17.20 -24.35 8.48
CA PHE A 7 -18.34 -24.65 9.35
C PHE A 7 -19.54 -25.05 8.49
N TYR A 8 -20.04 -26.28 8.67
CA TYR A 8 -21.37 -26.72 8.24
C TYR A 8 -21.96 -27.54 9.38
N ILE A 9 -23.05 -27.06 9.98
CA ILE A 9 -23.80 -27.74 11.03
C ILE A 9 -25.04 -28.35 10.39
N ASP A 10 -25.24 -29.64 10.57
CA ASP A 10 -26.52 -30.28 10.33
C ASP A 10 -26.93 -31.12 11.54
N GLN A 11 -28.16 -30.93 11.98
CA GLN A 11 -28.77 -31.60 13.13
C GLN A 11 -29.68 -32.73 12.63
N ALA A 12 -29.47 -33.97 13.11
CA ALA A 12 -30.57 -34.84 13.56
C ALA A 12 -30.08 -36.14 14.24
N LYS A 13 -30.52 -36.29 15.49
CA LYS A 13 -30.97 -37.51 16.23
C LYS A 13 -30.10 -38.78 16.19
N GLN A 14 -29.64 -39.22 17.37
CA GLN A 14 -30.36 -40.26 18.15
C GLN A 14 -29.80 -40.42 19.57
N GLN A 15 -30.68 -40.88 20.45
CA GLN A 15 -30.60 -40.94 21.91
C GLN A 15 -29.73 -42.08 22.47
N SER A 16 -29.22 -41.84 23.68
CA SER A 16 -29.03 -42.75 24.82
C SER A 16 -28.54 -44.19 24.59
N SER A 17 -27.41 -44.54 25.21
CA SER A 17 -27.43 -45.32 26.46
C SER A 17 -26.01 -45.50 27.02
N SER A 18 -25.97 -45.50 28.34
CA SER A 18 -24.86 -45.77 29.25
C SER A 18 -24.26 -47.17 29.06
N GLN A 19 -22.93 -47.28 29.22
CA GLN A 19 -22.36 -48.30 30.09
C GLN A 19 -20.92 -47.96 30.51
N SER A 20 -20.69 -48.16 31.81
CA SER A 20 -19.44 -48.18 32.54
C SER A 20 -18.51 -49.28 32.05
N GLU A 21 -17.21 -49.01 32.01
CA GLU A 21 -16.23 -50.02 32.40
C GLU A 21 -14.94 -49.36 32.91
N THR A 22 -14.53 -49.84 34.08
CA THR A 22 -13.39 -49.44 34.88
C THR A 22 -12.10 -50.08 34.40
N SER A 23 -11.01 -49.30 34.53
CA SER A 23 -9.64 -49.71 34.82
C SER A 23 -8.93 -50.68 33.86
N GLU A 24 -7.83 -50.20 33.26
CA GLU A 24 -6.52 -50.77 33.58
C GLU A 24 -5.40 -49.73 33.47
N ARG A 25 -4.53 -49.74 34.47
CA ARG A 25 -3.37 -48.86 34.66
C ARG A 25 -2.16 -49.43 33.91
N GLY A 26 -1.34 -48.53 33.39
CA GLY A 26 0.04 -48.77 32.98
C GLY A 26 0.31 -47.91 31.74
N GLY A 27 1.07 -46.83 31.75
CA GLY A 27 2.22 -46.43 32.57
C GLY A 27 3.03 -45.49 31.67
N GLY A 28 3.62 -44.43 32.23
CA GLY A 28 4.54 -43.54 31.50
C GLY A 28 4.14 -42.08 31.40
N ASN A 29 3.83 -41.45 32.53
CA ASN A 29 3.99 -40.00 32.67
C ASN A 29 5.49 -39.67 32.56
N ASN A 30 5.92 -39.08 31.46
CA ASN A 30 7.08 -38.19 31.47
C ASN A 30 6.59 -36.79 31.12
N GLN A 31 6.18 -36.07 32.17
CA GLN A 31 6.17 -34.63 32.19
C GLN A 31 7.61 -34.17 31.96
N ASN A 32 7.95 -33.79 30.74
CA ASN A 32 9.07 -32.87 30.54
C ASN A 32 8.59 -31.48 30.92
N LEU A 33 8.49 -31.24 32.24
CA LEU A 33 8.80 -29.91 32.78
C LEU A 33 10.13 -29.51 32.15
N PHE A 34 10.21 -28.32 31.56
CA PHE A 34 11.49 -27.75 31.18
C PHE A 34 12.33 -27.59 32.45
N VAL A 35 13.15 -28.59 32.73
CA VAL A 35 14.21 -28.48 33.73
C VAL A 35 15.25 -27.54 33.12
N PRO A 36 15.72 -26.51 33.86
CA PRO A 36 16.85 -25.70 33.40
C PRO A 36 18.03 -26.59 32.99
N SER A 37 18.80 -26.16 31.99
CA SER A 37 19.96 -26.89 31.48
C SER A 37 20.87 -27.35 32.62
N GLN A 38 21.40 -28.58 32.52
CA GLN A 38 22.30 -29.21 33.51
C GLN A 38 23.69 -28.55 33.59
N GLU A 39 23.83 -27.25 33.32
CA GLU A 39 25.10 -26.52 33.43
C GLU A 39 25.44 -26.12 34.88
N ILE A 40 24.68 -26.61 35.87
CA ILE A 40 24.81 -26.18 37.28
C ILE A 40 25.89 -26.96 38.06
N LEU A 41 26.52 -28.00 37.49
CA LEU A 41 27.38 -28.87 38.32
C LEU A 41 28.87 -28.56 38.33
N ASN A 42 29.38 -27.61 37.54
CA ASN A 42 30.80 -27.25 37.59
C ASN A 42 31.02 -25.73 37.60
N GLY A 43 30.97 -25.13 38.79
CA GLY A 43 31.70 -23.89 39.08
C GLY A 43 31.32 -22.64 38.28
N ASN A 44 30.27 -21.97 38.77
CA ASN A 44 29.97 -20.54 38.65
C ASN A 44 29.60 -19.98 37.26
N PHE A 45 28.66 -19.02 37.31
CA PHE A 45 28.16 -18.12 36.25
C PHE A 45 26.89 -18.58 35.49
N PHE A 46 25.73 -18.21 36.05
CA PHE A 46 24.45 -18.15 35.32
C PHE A 46 24.46 -16.93 34.39
N LEU A 47 25.03 -17.10 33.20
CA LEU A 47 25.34 -16.01 32.26
C LEU A 47 24.13 -15.14 31.93
N LEU A 48 22.93 -15.71 31.76
CA LEU A 48 21.73 -14.92 31.49
C LEU A 48 21.37 -14.00 32.68
N GLY A 49 21.31 -14.53 33.90
CA GLY A 49 20.97 -13.72 35.07
C GLY A 49 22.04 -12.68 35.39
N GLN A 50 23.30 -12.97 35.12
CA GLN A 50 24.39 -12.00 35.26
C GLN A 50 24.34 -10.93 34.18
N SER A 51 24.00 -11.31 32.95
CA SER A 51 23.81 -10.35 31.85
C SER A 51 22.67 -9.39 32.18
N VAL A 52 21.54 -9.91 32.66
CA VAL A 52 20.39 -9.10 33.09
C VAL A 52 20.75 -8.22 34.29
N TRP A 53 21.48 -8.77 35.28
CA TRP A 53 21.93 -8.00 36.45
C TRP A 53 22.90 -6.87 36.07
N ILE A 54 23.88 -7.13 35.20
CA ILE A 54 24.81 -6.11 34.68
C ILE A 54 24.05 -5.04 33.92
N ILE A 55 23.13 -5.42 33.03
CA ILE A 55 22.29 -4.46 32.30
C ILE A 55 21.46 -3.60 33.27
N CYS A 56 20.89 -4.20 34.32
CA CYS A 56 20.15 -3.47 35.35
C CYS A 56 21.05 -2.50 36.14
N GLN A 57 22.28 -2.90 36.49
CA GLN A 57 23.24 -2.01 37.17
C GLN A 57 23.64 -0.84 36.28
N LEU A 58 23.93 -1.10 35.00
CA LEU A 58 24.27 -0.05 34.03
C LEU A 58 23.12 0.96 33.81
N LEU A 59 21.87 0.49 33.84
CA LEU A 59 20.68 1.35 33.80
C LEU A 59 20.51 2.17 35.10
N LEU A 60 20.75 1.57 36.26
CA LEU A 60 20.66 2.24 37.58
C LEU A 60 21.71 3.34 37.74
N GLU A 61 22.95 3.06 37.32
CA GLU A 61 24.05 4.01 37.34
C GLU A 61 23.98 5.05 36.22
N LYS A 62 22.95 4.98 35.35
CA LYS A 62 22.75 5.85 34.17
C LYS A 62 23.91 5.84 33.18
N LEU A 63 24.72 4.78 33.18
CA LEU A 63 25.78 4.53 32.19
C LEU A 63 25.22 4.00 30.87
N LEU A 64 24.00 3.46 30.92
CA LEU A 64 23.23 2.99 29.78
C LEU A 64 21.82 3.56 29.93
N THR A 65 21.23 4.08 28.86
CA THR A 65 19.82 4.51 28.87
C THR A 65 18.95 3.40 28.30
N VAL A 66 17.66 3.37 28.64
CA VAL A 66 16.71 2.37 28.09
C VAL A 66 16.71 2.38 26.54
N SER A 67 17.05 3.52 25.94
CA SER A 67 17.19 3.74 24.50
C SER A 67 18.37 2.97 23.88
N ASP A 68 19.44 2.74 24.64
CA ASP A 68 20.68 2.12 24.15
C ASP A 68 20.59 0.58 24.08
N LEU A 69 19.58 -0.01 24.73
CA LEU A 69 19.27 -1.45 24.66
C LEU A 69 18.55 -1.85 23.36
N ASP A 70 18.22 -0.88 22.51
CA ASP A 70 17.61 -1.09 21.21
C ASP A 70 18.39 -0.38 20.09
N PRO A 71 19.57 -0.92 19.70
CA PRO A 71 20.45 -0.31 18.72
C PRO A 71 19.85 -0.19 17.31
N ILE A 72 18.66 -0.76 17.07
CA ILE A 72 17.94 -0.75 15.79
C ILE A 72 16.71 0.20 15.85
N ARG A 73 16.49 0.91 16.97
CA ARG A 73 15.38 1.86 17.18
C ARG A 73 13.98 1.30 16.87
N ARG A 74 13.75 0.01 17.15
CA ARG A 74 12.44 -0.64 17.04
C ARG A 74 11.42 -0.22 18.13
N TYR A 75 11.87 0.40 19.22
CA TYR A 75 11.08 0.77 20.38
C TYR A 75 11.19 2.28 20.64
N LEU A 76 10.29 3.04 20.00
CA LEU A 76 10.10 4.47 20.33
C LEU A 76 9.74 4.65 21.82
N PRO A 77 10.19 5.76 22.46
CA PRO A 77 9.79 6.14 23.81
C PRO A 77 8.26 6.18 23.97
N PRO A 78 7.68 5.88 25.14
CA PRO A 78 6.23 5.84 25.34
C PRO A 78 5.44 7.07 24.88
N TYR A 79 6.06 8.25 24.90
CA TYR A 79 5.47 9.52 24.45
C TYR A 79 5.52 9.73 22.92
N ASP A 80 6.46 9.07 22.23
CA ASP A 80 6.60 9.09 20.77
C ASP A 80 5.94 7.88 20.09
N ARG A 81 5.40 6.95 20.88
CA ARG A 81 4.66 5.81 20.35
C ARG A 81 3.36 6.30 19.69
N PRO A 82 3.05 5.84 18.47
CA PRO A 82 1.69 5.98 17.97
C PRO A 82 0.74 5.23 18.92
N LYS A 83 -0.14 5.98 19.60
CA LYS A 83 -1.34 5.40 20.19
C LYS A 83 -2.25 5.01 19.02
N ALA A 84 -2.35 3.72 18.73
CA ALA A 84 -3.19 3.21 17.67
C ALA A 84 -4.40 2.51 18.28
N ASN A 85 -5.60 2.95 17.86
CA ASN A 85 -6.69 2.03 17.60
C ASN A 85 -6.24 1.25 16.36
N ALA A 86 -6.10 -0.07 16.44
CA ALA A 86 -5.80 -0.90 15.29
C ALA A 86 -6.66 -2.17 15.32
N ARG A 87 -6.63 -2.91 14.21
CA ARG A 87 -7.39 -4.15 13.99
C ARG A 87 -6.78 -5.26 14.82
N TYR A 88 -7.60 -5.88 15.65
CA TYR A 88 -7.11 -6.86 16.60
C TYR A 88 -7.98 -8.11 16.54
N SER A 89 -7.31 -9.24 16.26
CA SER A 89 -7.88 -10.54 16.59
C SER A 89 -8.29 -10.49 18.06
N SER A 90 -9.49 -10.94 18.39
CA SER A 90 -10.00 -10.97 19.78
C SER A 90 -9.02 -11.61 20.79
N ILE A 91 -8.13 -12.50 20.32
CA ILE A 91 -7.05 -13.11 21.11
C ILE A 91 -6.03 -12.07 21.59
N GLN A 92 -5.79 -11.02 20.82
CA GLN A 92 -4.75 -10.04 21.09
C GLN A 92 -5.13 -9.03 22.17
N ASP A 93 -6.34 -8.46 22.07
CA ASP A 93 -6.85 -7.47 23.02
C ASP A 93 -7.03 -8.06 24.42
N SER A 94 -7.39 -9.35 24.48
CA SER A 94 -7.67 -10.04 25.75
C SER A 94 -6.45 -10.79 26.31
N ALA A 95 -5.82 -11.66 25.52
CA ALA A 95 -4.83 -12.61 26.02
C ALA A 95 -3.40 -12.02 26.05
N TYR A 96 -2.94 -11.44 24.94
CA TYR A 96 -1.54 -10.99 24.85
C TYR A 96 -1.28 -9.64 25.50
N GLY A 97 -2.28 -8.76 25.64
CA GLY A 97 -2.14 -7.48 26.35
C GLY A 97 -1.70 -7.66 27.82
N SER A 98 -2.18 -8.72 28.46
CA SER A 98 -1.86 -9.07 29.85
C SER A 98 -0.41 -9.54 30.06
N LEU A 99 0.33 -9.83 28.98
CA LEU A 99 1.71 -10.28 29.07
C LEU A 99 2.61 -9.16 29.60
N GLY A 100 3.22 -9.37 30.77
CA GLY A 100 4.12 -8.39 31.40
C GLY A 100 3.41 -7.28 32.18
N VAL A 101 2.10 -7.43 32.48
CA VAL A 101 1.40 -6.55 33.43
C VAL A 101 2.00 -6.75 34.82
N ASN A 102 2.37 -5.65 35.47
CA ASN A 102 2.83 -5.66 36.86
C ASN A 102 2.49 -4.32 37.52
N GLU A 103 1.47 -4.34 38.38
CA GLU A 103 0.99 -3.14 39.08
C GLU A 103 2.05 -2.54 40.01
N LYS A 104 2.84 -3.37 40.70
CA LYS A 104 3.88 -2.90 41.63
C LYS A 104 4.99 -2.10 40.93
N PHE A 105 5.30 -2.47 39.68
CA PHE A 105 6.29 -1.78 38.85
C PHE A 105 5.66 -0.80 37.84
N GLY A 106 4.34 -0.60 37.86
CA GLY A 106 3.63 0.27 36.93
C GLY A 106 3.64 -0.21 35.47
N PHE A 107 3.92 -1.49 35.21
CA PHE A 107 3.91 -2.04 33.86
C PHE A 107 2.49 -2.40 33.45
N SER A 108 2.01 -1.78 32.37
CA SER A 108 0.68 -1.99 31.81
C SER A 108 0.60 -3.18 30.85
N GLY A 109 1.65 -3.99 30.72
CA GLY A 109 1.70 -5.14 29.83
C GLY A 109 2.14 -4.83 28.39
N ARG A 110 1.87 -5.79 27.50
CA ARG A 110 2.27 -5.73 26.10
C ARG A 110 1.43 -4.68 25.37
N PRO A 111 2.06 -3.72 24.66
CA PRO A 111 1.33 -2.78 23.81
C PRO A 111 0.50 -3.52 22.76
N ASN A 112 -0.67 -2.96 22.45
CA ASN A 112 -1.59 -3.59 21.53
C ASN A 112 -1.02 -3.59 20.10
N ARG A 113 -0.65 -4.76 19.57
CA ARG A 113 0.03 -4.94 18.26
C ARG A 113 -0.54 -6.11 17.46
N PRO A 114 -1.06 -5.88 16.22
CA PRO A 114 -1.78 -6.87 15.41
C PRO A 114 -1.04 -8.21 15.35
N ILE A 115 -1.74 -9.30 15.61
CA ILE A 115 -1.23 -10.66 15.38
C ILE A 115 -1.39 -10.97 13.90
N GLY A 116 -0.27 -11.09 13.20
CA GLY A 116 -0.27 -11.45 11.78
C GLY A 116 -0.62 -12.92 11.53
N VAL A 117 -0.63 -13.30 10.25
CA VAL A 117 -1.06 -14.63 9.76
C VAL A 117 -0.33 -15.79 10.47
N LEU A 118 0.97 -15.66 10.77
CA LEU A 118 1.72 -16.68 11.53
C LEU A 118 1.15 -16.94 12.92
N GLY A 119 0.62 -15.91 13.58
CA GLY A 119 0.02 -16.06 14.89
C GLY A 119 -1.44 -16.49 14.81
N THR A 120 -2.22 -15.97 13.86
CA THR A 120 -3.62 -16.40 13.71
C THR A 120 -3.75 -17.85 13.26
N CYS A 121 -2.72 -18.41 12.60
CA CYS A 121 -2.72 -19.80 12.16
C CYS A 121 -2.25 -20.83 13.20
N LYS A 122 -2.15 -20.43 14.48
CA LYS A 122 -1.87 -21.32 15.61
C LYS A 122 -3.16 -21.72 16.32
N VAL A 123 -3.11 -22.86 17.00
CA VAL A 123 -4.11 -23.23 18.01
C VAL A 123 -3.60 -22.77 19.36
N TYR A 124 -4.42 -22.03 20.11
CA TYR A 124 -4.05 -21.52 21.42
C TYR A 124 -4.69 -22.35 22.54
N ARG A 125 -3.92 -22.66 23.57
CA ARG A 125 -4.41 -23.21 24.84
C ARG A 125 -4.40 -22.11 25.89
N ILE A 126 -5.59 -21.70 26.32
CA ILE A 126 -5.79 -20.57 27.25
C ILE A 126 -6.74 -21.03 28.35
N CYS A 127 -6.30 -21.03 29.62
CA CYS A 127 -7.12 -21.44 30.77
C CYS A 127 -7.89 -22.76 30.52
N SER A 128 -7.20 -23.78 30.00
CA SER A 128 -7.78 -25.08 29.62
C SER A 128 -8.85 -25.06 28.51
N LYS A 129 -9.03 -23.93 27.82
CA LYS A 129 -9.83 -23.81 26.60
C LYS A 129 -8.94 -23.86 25.37
N THR A 130 -9.48 -24.43 24.29
CA THR A 130 -8.85 -24.39 22.97
C THR A 130 -9.44 -23.22 22.21
N VAL A 131 -8.60 -22.28 21.80
CA VAL A 131 -8.98 -21.07 21.10
C VAL A 131 -8.29 -21.07 19.74
N VAL A 132 -9.02 -20.69 18.70
CA VAL A 132 -8.50 -20.54 17.34
C VAL A 132 -8.88 -19.17 16.82
N ALA A 133 -8.01 -18.57 15.99
CA ALA A 133 -8.25 -17.28 15.36
C ALA A 133 -8.39 -17.45 13.85
N TYR A 134 -9.14 -16.53 13.23
CA TYR A 134 -9.10 -16.30 11.80
C TYR A 134 -8.20 -15.07 11.50
N PRO A 135 -7.57 -15.01 10.32
CA PRO A 135 -6.78 -13.85 9.90
C PRO A 135 -7.60 -12.55 9.87
N LEU A 136 -6.94 -11.42 10.15
CA LEU A 136 -7.52 -10.07 10.13
C LEU A 136 -8.19 -9.71 8.78
N THR A 137 -7.81 -10.39 7.69
CA THR A 137 -8.41 -10.25 6.36
C THR A 137 -9.94 -10.49 6.36
N PHE A 138 -10.46 -11.31 7.29
CA PHE A 138 -11.89 -11.61 7.40
C PHE A 138 -12.65 -10.71 8.39
N GLU A 139 -11.94 -9.82 9.07
CA GLU A 139 -12.52 -8.85 9.98
C GLU A 139 -13.18 -7.73 9.18
N THR A 140 -14.46 -7.50 9.42
CA THR A 140 -15.21 -6.42 8.76
C THR A 140 -14.76 -5.10 9.39
N ASN A 141 -13.91 -4.36 8.68
CA ASN A 141 -13.35 -3.10 9.16
C ASN A 141 -14.29 -1.92 8.88
N ASP A 142 -14.05 -0.79 9.55
CA ASP A 142 -14.72 0.48 9.22
C ASP A 142 -14.38 0.98 7.82
N PHE A 143 -13.20 0.63 7.30
CA PHE A 143 -12.77 0.97 5.94
C PHE A 143 -13.23 -0.07 4.91
N TYR A 144 -13.76 0.41 3.79
CA TYR A 144 -14.57 -0.37 2.85
C TYR A 144 -13.81 -1.33 1.94
N MET A 145 -12.47 -1.33 1.89
CA MET A 145 -11.70 -2.25 1.03
C MET A 145 -12.03 -3.73 1.27
N SER A 146 -12.48 -4.10 2.48
CA SER A 146 -12.90 -5.47 2.78
C SER A 146 -14.20 -5.89 2.08
N ALA A 147 -14.95 -4.97 1.47
CA ALA A 147 -16.13 -5.27 0.67
C ALA A 147 -15.79 -5.84 -0.72
N ASP A 148 -14.53 -5.69 -1.16
CA ASP A 148 -14.07 -6.23 -2.43
C ASP A 148 -13.67 -7.72 -2.27
N HIS A 149 -14.50 -8.58 -2.84
CA HIS A 149 -14.29 -10.03 -2.81
C HIS A 149 -13.04 -10.45 -3.58
N ASN A 150 -12.70 -9.83 -4.71
CA ASN A 150 -11.49 -10.17 -5.45
C ASN A 150 -10.24 -9.80 -4.65
N LEU A 151 -10.25 -8.64 -3.98
CA LEU A 151 -9.17 -8.26 -3.07
C LEU A 151 -9.05 -9.24 -1.89
N LEU A 152 -10.18 -9.70 -1.32
CA LEU A 152 -10.18 -10.73 -0.28
C LEU A 152 -9.56 -12.04 -0.79
N LEU A 153 -9.94 -12.53 -1.97
CA LEU A 153 -9.39 -13.76 -2.56
C LEU A 153 -7.88 -13.64 -2.80
N ASP A 154 -7.41 -12.50 -3.29
CA ASP A 154 -5.98 -12.20 -3.46
C ASP A 154 -5.21 -12.20 -2.13
N ASN A 155 -5.79 -11.61 -1.08
CA ASN A 155 -5.19 -11.60 0.25
C ASN A 155 -5.11 -13.02 0.83
N ILE A 156 -6.14 -13.84 0.65
CA ILE A 156 -6.13 -15.25 1.07
C ILE A 156 -4.98 -16.00 0.37
N ARG A 157 -4.83 -15.85 -0.96
CA ARG A 157 -3.72 -16.46 -1.70
C ARG A 157 -2.35 -16.01 -1.18
N SER A 158 -2.21 -14.71 -0.93
CA SER A 158 -0.99 -14.11 -0.38
C SER A 158 -0.66 -14.66 1.03
N ASP A 159 -1.67 -14.86 1.87
CA ASP A 159 -1.51 -15.47 3.19
C ASP A 159 -0.98 -16.90 3.07
N PHE A 160 -1.52 -17.71 2.15
CA PHE A 160 -1.04 -19.07 1.90
C PHE A 160 0.41 -19.11 1.40
N GLU A 161 0.78 -18.21 0.49
CA GLU A 161 2.16 -18.07 0.03
C GLU A 161 3.10 -17.67 1.16
N PHE A 162 2.70 -16.69 1.97
CA PHE A 162 3.47 -16.21 3.10
C PHE A 162 3.67 -17.31 4.14
N LEU A 163 2.61 -18.04 4.50
CA LEU A 163 2.70 -19.20 5.40
C LEU A 163 3.67 -20.25 4.86
N THR A 164 3.58 -20.58 3.58
CA THR A 164 4.46 -21.59 2.98
C THR A 164 5.94 -21.18 3.05
N LYS A 165 6.25 -19.89 2.88
CA LYS A 165 7.62 -19.36 2.93
C LYS A 165 8.14 -19.16 4.35
N CYS A 166 7.29 -18.70 5.27
CA CYS A 166 7.70 -18.20 6.58
C CYS A 166 7.40 -19.15 7.74
N TRP A 167 6.58 -20.19 7.56
CA TRP A 167 6.26 -21.12 8.63
C TRP A 167 7.43 -22.06 8.93
N LYS A 168 8.11 -21.80 10.04
CA LYS A 168 9.21 -22.64 10.55
C LYS A 168 8.91 -23.29 11.91
N LEU A 169 7.65 -23.22 12.35
CA LEU A 169 7.23 -23.70 13.66
C LEU A 169 6.91 -25.19 13.62
N LYS A 170 7.02 -25.85 14.78
CA LYS A 170 6.63 -27.25 14.94
C LYS A 170 5.10 -27.38 14.88
N GLY A 171 4.62 -28.35 14.10
CA GLY A 171 3.21 -28.56 13.85
C GLY A 171 2.73 -27.80 12.60
N ARG A 172 1.57 -28.22 12.09
CA ARG A 172 0.99 -27.67 10.85
C ARG A 172 0.20 -26.38 11.15
N PRO A 173 0.30 -25.35 10.30
CA PRO A 173 -0.55 -24.17 10.42
C PRO A 173 -2.01 -24.54 10.12
N ILE A 174 -2.94 -23.98 10.90
CA ILE A 174 -4.38 -24.08 10.67
C ILE A 174 -4.87 -22.72 10.16
N TYR A 175 -5.40 -22.68 8.94
CA TYR A 175 -5.97 -21.46 8.37
C TYR A 175 -7.49 -21.50 8.48
N ILE A 176 -8.09 -20.51 9.15
CA ILE A 176 -9.53 -20.41 9.33
C ILE A 176 -10.08 -19.33 8.41
N MET A 177 -10.96 -19.75 7.51
CA MET A 177 -11.62 -18.89 6.54
C MET A 177 -13.06 -18.62 6.98
N LEU A 178 -13.43 -17.35 7.12
CA LEU A 178 -14.79 -16.95 7.50
C LEU A 178 -15.62 -16.66 6.24
N LEU A 179 -16.69 -17.42 6.04
CA LEU A 179 -17.63 -17.24 4.95
C LEU A 179 -18.87 -16.50 5.45
N ARG A 180 -19.27 -15.43 4.73
CA ARG A 180 -20.46 -14.62 4.99
C ARG A 180 -21.40 -14.73 3.78
N GLU A 181 -22.67 -14.48 4.00
CA GLU A 181 -23.69 -14.54 2.94
C GLU A 181 -23.33 -13.63 1.73
N GLN A 182 -22.84 -12.42 2.00
CA GLN A 182 -22.39 -11.48 0.98
C GLN A 182 -21.32 -12.06 0.03
N HIS A 183 -20.43 -12.94 0.54
CA HIS A 183 -19.39 -13.59 -0.26
C HIS A 183 -19.98 -14.55 -1.30
N LEU A 184 -21.19 -15.07 -1.07
CA LEU A 184 -21.87 -16.03 -1.93
C LEU A 184 -22.93 -15.38 -2.84
N ARG A 185 -23.35 -14.15 -2.53
CA ARG A 185 -24.37 -13.38 -3.29
C ARG A 185 -23.77 -12.35 -4.24
N GLY A 186 -22.50 -11.98 -4.02
CA GLY A 186 -21.77 -11.01 -4.83
C GLY A 186 -21.46 -11.48 -6.26
N PRO A 187 -21.07 -10.54 -7.14
CA PRO A 187 -20.74 -10.84 -8.54
C PRO A 187 -19.54 -11.79 -8.69
N GLN A 188 -18.58 -11.78 -7.76
CA GLN A 188 -17.38 -12.62 -7.78
C GLN A 188 -17.57 -14.03 -7.14
N LYS A 189 -18.81 -14.54 -7.15
CA LYS A 189 -19.13 -15.86 -6.58
C LYS A 189 -18.36 -16.99 -7.28
N ALA A 190 -18.14 -16.89 -8.58
CA ALA A 190 -17.51 -17.94 -9.38
C ALA A 190 -16.05 -18.15 -8.96
N GLU A 191 -15.32 -17.05 -8.78
CA GLU A 191 -13.91 -17.00 -8.37
C GLU A 191 -13.72 -17.54 -6.95
N LEU A 192 -14.65 -17.22 -6.04
CA LEU A 192 -14.67 -17.82 -4.71
C LEU A 192 -14.89 -19.34 -4.80
N LEU A 193 -15.89 -19.81 -5.55
CA LEU A 193 -16.17 -21.24 -5.71
C LEU A 193 -15.00 -21.99 -6.34
N GLU A 194 -14.28 -21.35 -7.26
CA GLU A 194 -13.04 -21.89 -7.83
C GLU A 194 -11.96 -22.06 -6.76
N LEU A 195 -11.71 -21.02 -5.95
CA LEU A 195 -10.75 -21.10 -4.83
C LEU A 195 -11.13 -22.22 -3.85
N LEU A 196 -12.41 -22.33 -3.48
CA LEU A 196 -12.91 -23.40 -2.60
C LEU A 196 -12.71 -24.79 -3.22
N THR A 197 -12.85 -24.90 -4.55
CA THR A 197 -12.63 -26.14 -5.30
C THR A 197 -11.15 -26.54 -5.31
N GLN A 198 -10.25 -25.58 -5.57
CA GLN A 198 -8.79 -25.77 -5.49
C GLN A 198 -8.38 -26.24 -4.08
N ILE A 199 -8.95 -25.61 -3.04
CA ILE A 199 -8.77 -26.00 -1.64
C ILE A 199 -9.24 -27.44 -1.39
N ARG A 200 -10.42 -27.81 -1.90
CA ARG A 200 -10.98 -29.17 -1.74
C ARG A 200 -10.12 -30.22 -2.45
N GLN A 201 -9.55 -29.89 -3.61
CA GLN A 201 -8.63 -30.77 -4.35
C GLN A 201 -7.25 -30.87 -3.69
N GLY A 202 -6.93 -29.98 -2.74
CA GLY A 202 -5.69 -29.96 -1.98
C GLY A 202 -4.50 -29.33 -2.70
N LYS A 203 -4.73 -28.68 -3.85
CA LYS A 203 -3.70 -27.95 -4.62
C LYS A 203 -4.19 -26.54 -4.92
N LEU A 204 -3.60 -25.57 -4.24
CA LEU A 204 -3.92 -24.15 -4.41
C LEU A 204 -3.06 -23.51 -5.52
N SER A 205 -1.80 -23.93 -5.60
CA SER A 205 -0.86 -23.53 -6.66
C SER A 205 0.15 -24.66 -6.88
N SER A 206 1.05 -24.52 -7.87
CA SER A 206 2.06 -25.54 -8.20
C SER A 206 2.88 -26.01 -6.99
N ASN A 207 3.11 -25.11 -6.03
CA ASN A 207 3.97 -25.35 -4.86
C ASN A 207 3.22 -25.38 -3.52
N ILE A 208 1.89 -25.17 -3.50
CA ILE A 208 1.12 -25.06 -2.25
C ILE A 208 0.09 -26.17 -2.16
N THR A 209 0.29 -27.06 -1.17
CA THR A 209 -0.64 -28.15 -0.83
C THR A 209 -1.41 -27.88 0.44
N VAL A 210 -2.73 -27.94 0.31
CA VAL A 210 -3.69 -27.74 1.40
C VAL A 210 -4.53 -29.00 1.58
N ARG A 211 -5.21 -29.12 2.72
CA ARG A 211 -6.02 -30.27 3.13
C ARG A 211 -7.23 -29.71 3.85
N LEU A 212 -8.42 -29.95 3.31
CA LEU A 212 -9.64 -29.51 3.97
C LEU A 212 -10.09 -30.55 4.99
N GLU A 213 -10.26 -30.18 6.27
CA GLU A 213 -10.67 -31.09 7.35
C GLU A 213 -11.68 -30.46 8.32
N ARG A 214 -12.09 -31.23 9.34
CA ARG A 214 -12.78 -30.73 10.53
C ARG A 214 -11.77 -30.36 11.62
N LEU A 215 -12.05 -29.30 12.38
CA LEU A 215 -11.09 -28.74 13.36
C LEU A 215 -10.63 -29.78 14.36
N GLN A 216 -11.57 -30.57 14.87
CA GLN A 216 -11.34 -31.64 15.83
C GLN A 216 -10.30 -32.66 15.34
N THR A 217 -10.30 -33.01 14.06
CA THR A 217 -9.32 -33.95 13.46
C THR A 217 -7.94 -33.32 13.33
N SER A 218 -7.90 -32.03 13.03
CA SER A 218 -6.66 -31.31 12.70
C SER A 218 -5.82 -30.89 13.91
N ILE A 219 -6.43 -30.78 15.11
CA ILE A 219 -5.78 -30.24 16.32
C ILE A 219 -4.53 -31.06 16.70
N ALA A 220 -4.57 -32.39 16.55
CA ALA A 220 -3.46 -33.26 16.95
C ALA A 220 -2.16 -33.00 16.15
N ALA A 221 -2.28 -32.55 14.91
CA ALA A 221 -1.14 -32.21 14.06
C ALA A 221 -0.86 -30.70 13.99
N ALA A 222 -1.65 -29.88 14.69
CA ALA A 222 -1.56 -28.44 14.67
C ALA A 222 -0.35 -27.91 15.43
N CYS A 223 0.07 -26.68 15.12
CA CYS A 223 0.95 -25.93 16.00
C CYS A 223 0.13 -25.38 17.19
N ILE A 224 0.45 -25.85 18.38
CA ILE A 224 -0.23 -25.48 19.63
C ILE A 224 0.67 -24.52 20.43
N GLU A 225 0.13 -23.36 20.77
CA GLU A 225 0.76 -22.36 21.63
C GLU A 225 0.04 -22.30 22.97
N HIS A 226 0.78 -22.39 24.07
CA HIS A 226 0.23 -22.32 25.42
C HIS A 226 0.40 -20.91 25.99
N LEU A 227 -0.71 -20.27 26.38
CA LEU A 227 -0.68 -18.95 27.04
C LEU A 227 -0.88 -19.11 28.55
N ASP A 228 0.00 -19.90 29.18
CA ASP A 228 -0.12 -20.27 30.60
C ASP A 228 0.10 -19.08 31.56
N PHE A 229 0.70 -17.98 31.08
CA PHE A 229 0.87 -16.75 31.86
C PHE A 229 -0.45 -16.11 32.29
N LEU A 230 -1.56 -16.43 31.62
CA LEU A 230 -2.90 -15.94 31.99
C LEU A 230 -3.46 -16.62 33.23
N ASN A 231 -2.90 -17.74 33.66
CA ASN A 231 -3.35 -18.45 34.85
C ASN A 231 -2.94 -17.74 36.16
N PHE A 232 -2.01 -16.77 36.12
CA PHE A 232 -1.42 -16.18 37.33
C PHE A 232 -2.22 -15.00 37.92
N ASN A 233 -3.19 -14.42 37.20
CA ASN A 233 -3.94 -13.23 37.64
C ASN A 233 -5.47 -13.46 37.59
N SER A 234 -5.94 -14.54 38.22
CA SER A 234 -7.33 -15.02 38.19
C SER A 234 -8.41 -14.00 38.63
N GLU A 235 -8.06 -12.88 39.27
CA GLU A 235 -9.02 -11.88 39.74
C GLU A 235 -9.04 -10.57 38.90
N ALA A 236 -8.06 -10.34 38.01
CA ALA A 236 -7.89 -9.04 37.35
C ALA A 236 -8.13 -9.05 35.82
N VAL A 237 -8.22 -10.22 35.18
CA VAL A 237 -8.38 -10.30 33.71
C VAL A 237 -9.61 -11.14 33.35
N GLU A 238 -10.76 -10.48 33.23
CA GLU A 238 -11.90 -11.09 32.54
C GLU A 238 -11.56 -11.23 31.05
N LEU A 239 -11.13 -12.43 30.65
CA LEU A 239 -10.92 -12.78 29.25
C LEU A 239 -12.28 -12.94 28.55
N HIS A 240 -12.83 -11.83 28.06
CA HIS A 240 -14.04 -11.81 27.22
C HIS A 240 -13.69 -12.26 25.79
N PHE A 241 -13.64 -13.57 25.58
CA PHE A 241 -13.68 -14.11 24.22
C PHE A 241 -15.12 -14.07 23.73
N ASN A 242 -15.44 -13.15 22.82
CA ASN A 242 -16.72 -13.19 22.12
C ASN A 242 -16.70 -14.38 21.15
N PRO A 243 -17.45 -15.47 21.39
CA PRO A 243 -17.58 -16.52 20.40
C PRO A 243 -18.19 -15.90 19.14
N VAL A 244 -17.72 -16.34 17.96
CA VAL A 244 -18.42 -16.05 16.72
C VAL A 244 -19.76 -16.76 16.81
N ASN A 245 -20.79 -16.03 17.20
CA ASN A 245 -22.15 -16.53 17.25
C ASN A 245 -22.65 -16.61 15.82
N GLU A 246 -23.12 -17.78 15.43
CA GLU A 246 -23.94 -17.90 14.23
C GLU A 246 -25.14 -16.96 14.41
N PRO A 247 -25.36 -15.99 13.50
CA PRO A 247 -26.53 -15.16 13.58
C PRO A 247 -27.73 -16.12 13.55
N LYS A 248 -28.51 -16.16 14.64
CA LYS A 248 -29.81 -16.83 14.63
C LYS A 248 -30.56 -16.26 13.43
N SER A 249 -30.93 -17.11 12.49
CA SER A 249 -31.58 -16.66 11.25
C SER A 249 -32.74 -15.74 11.65
N VAL A 250 -32.70 -14.49 11.18
CA VAL A 250 -33.77 -13.50 11.44
C VAL A 250 -35.10 -13.97 10.81
N HIS A 251 -35.04 -15.03 10.00
CA HIS A 251 -36.20 -15.74 9.49
C HIS A 251 -36.23 -17.16 10.07
N GLU A 252 -37.22 -17.44 10.93
CA GLU A 252 -37.67 -18.81 11.26
C GLU A 252 -38.29 -19.51 10.04
N SER A 253 -38.37 -18.84 8.88
CA SER A 253 -38.92 -19.32 7.64
C SER A 253 -37.90 -19.19 6.50
N GLY A 254 -37.02 -20.18 6.33
CA GLY A 254 -36.24 -20.32 5.09
C GLY A 254 -34.80 -20.75 5.31
N GLN A 255 -34.59 -22.04 5.61
CA GLN A 255 -33.33 -22.69 5.27
C GLN A 255 -33.12 -22.55 3.75
N TYR A 256 -32.09 -21.82 3.31
CA TYR A 256 -31.64 -21.94 1.93
C TYR A 256 -31.21 -23.39 1.71
N LYS A 257 -32.03 -24.18 1.00
CA LYS A 257 -31.75 -25.59 0.71
C LYS A 257 -30.70 -25.73 -0.40
N SER A 258 -30.55 -24.68 -1.21
CA SER A 258 -29.57 -24.61 -2.29
C SER A 258 -28.98 -23.20 -2.44
N LEU A 259 -27.74 -23.12 -2.94
CA LEU A 259 -27.08 -21.86 -3.32
C LEU A 259 -27.77 -21.13 -4.49
N THR A 260 -28.75 -21.78 -5.14
CA THR A 260 -29.62 -21.20 -6.18
C THR A 260 -30.76 -20.37 -5.60
N ASP A 261 -31.09 -20.56 -4.32
CA ASP A 261 -32.23 -19.94 -3.67
C ASP A 261 -31.88 -18.55 -3.10
N MET A 262 -30.60 -18.18 -3.12
CA MET A 262 -30.12 -16.86 -2.73
C MET A 262 -30.32 -15.85 -3.86
N SER A 263 -31.00 -14.74 -3.57
CA SER A 263 -31.17 -13.66 -4.55
C SER A 263 -29.82 -13.00 -4.87
N LYS A 264 -29.51 -12.89 -6.16
CA LYS A 264 -28.29 -12.21 -6.63
C LYS A 264 -28.38 -10.72 -6.31
N LEU A 265 -27.26 -10.12 -5.93
CA LEU A 265 -27.16 -8.66 -5.83
C LEU A 265 -27.31 -8.06 -7.24
N PRO A 266 -28.06 -6.95 -7.41
CA PRO A 266 -28.18 -6.29 -8.70
C PRO A 266 -26.83 -5.75 -9.13
N ILE A 267 -26.43 -6.05 -10.37
CA ILE A 267 -25.27 -5.43 -11.02
C ILE A 267 -25.75 -4.07 -11.54
N ILE A 268 -25.22 -2.99 -10.98
CA ILE A 268 -25.57 -1.63 -11.41
C ILE A 268 -24.42 -1.09 -12.24
N PHE A 269 -24.74 -0.71 -13.48
CA PHE A 269 -23.84 0.04 -14.32
C PHE A 269 -23.87 1.51 -13.88
N GLU A 270 -22.69 2.10 -13.71
CA GLU A 270 -22.60 3.47 -13.24
C GLU A 270 -22.82 4.45 -14.40
N ASP A 271 -23.99 5.11 -14.50
CA ASP A 271 -24.17 6.26 -15.41
C ASP A 271 -23.39 7.49 -14.90
N LEU A 272 -22.73 8.20 -15.83
CA LEU A 272 -21.60 9.13 -15.59
C LEU A 272 -21.92 10.55 -15.10
N ASP A 273 -23.19 10.93 -14.97
CA ASP A 273 -23.56 12.33 -14.76
C ASP A 273 -23.42 12.82 -13.31
N TYR A 274 -22.35 12.43 -12.60
CA TYR A 274 -22.02 12.98 -11.27
C TYR A 274 -21.90 14.50 -11.32
N VAL A 275 -21.20 15.05 -12.32
CA VAL A 275 -20.97 16.50 -12.44
C VAL A 275 -22.22 17.24 -12.92
N ASN A 276 -22.96 16.66 -13.87
CA ASN A 276 -24.17 17.26 -14.43
C ASN A 276 -25.34 17.28 -13.42
N HIS A 277 -25.49 16.23 -12.61
CA HIS A 277 -26.49 16.23 -11.53
C HIS A 277 -26.08 17.07 -10.31
N VAL A 278 -24.79 17.13 -9.92
CA VAL A 278 -24.35 17.97 -8.78
C VAL A 278 -24.77 19.44 -8.93
N CYS A 279 -24.76 19.98 -10.15
CA CYS A 279 -25.21 21.35 -10.42
C CYS A 279 -26.70 21.57 -10.14
N ASP A 280 -27.54 20.54 -10.33
CA ASP A 280 -28.98 20.62 -10.06
C ASP A 280 -29.32 20.62 -8.55
N PHE A 281 -28.43 20.11 -7.70
CA PHE A 281 -28.64 20.04 -6.24
C PHE A 281 -27.94 21.16 -5.47
N LYS A 282 -26.82 21.70 -5.98
CA LYS A 282 -26.03 22.79 -5.35
C LYS A 282 -26.85 24.03 -4.98
N ASN A 283 -27.88 24.35 -5.75
CA ASN A 283 -28.69 25.56 -5.57
C ASN A 283 -30.02 25.32 -4.85
N ARG A 284 -30.30 24.10 -4.38
CA ARG A 284 -31.57 23.76 -3.74
C ARG A 284 -31.58 24.16 -2.26
N SER A 285 -32.77 24.51 -1.76
CA SER A 285 -32.92 24.87 -0.35
C SER A 285 -32.79 23.62 0.57
N PRO A 286 -32.36 23.77 1.83
CA PRO A 286 -32.29 22.64 2.76
C PRO A 286 -33.64 21.94 2.96
N HIS A 287 -34.76 22.66 2.78
CA HIS A 287 -36.11 22.08 2.84
C HIS A 287 -36.38 21.17 1.63
N GLU A 288 -36.07 21.63 0.41
CA GLU A 288 -36.23 20.83 -0.81
C GLU A 288 -35.37 19.56 -0.77
N LEU A 289 -34.13 19.65 -0.31
CA LEU A 289 -33.24 18.48 -0.16
C LEU A 289 -33.81 17.45 0.82
N ARG A 290 -34.42 17.90 1.92
CA ARG A 290 -35.09 17.04 2.90
C ARG A 290 -36.32 16.36 2.33
N GLU A 291 -37.12 17.06 1.53
CA GLU A 291 -38.28 16.46 0.87
C GLU A 291 -37.87 15.43 -0.18
N ILE A 292 -36.84 15.71 -0.98
CA ILE A 292 -36.30 14.74 -1.95
C ILE A 292 -35.80 13.49 -1.23
N LEU A 293 -35.12 13.65 -0.11
CA LEU A 293 -34.62 12.53 0.69
C LEU A 293 -35.75 11.70 1.33
N LYS A 294 -36.88 12.32 1.68
CA LYS A 294 -38.09 11.62 2.17
C LYS A 294 -38.83 10.88 1.06
N ASN A 295 -38.85 11.45 -0.14
CA ASN A 295 -39.58 10.93 -1.29
C ASN A 295 -38.76 9.96 -2.15
N THR A 296 -37.46 9.81 -1.88
CA THR A 296 -36.63 8.81 -2.55
C THR A 296 -36.85 7.46 -1.89
N ASP A 297 -37.34 6.49 -2.67
CA ASP A 297 -37.44 5.11 -2.21
C ASP A 297 -36.07 4.59 -1.75
N THR A 298 -36.06 3.60 -0.84
CA THR A 298 -34.86 2.86 -0.42
C THR A 298 -34.31 1.94 -1.54
N SER A 299 -34.67 2.21 -2.79
CA SER A 299 -34.23 1.43 -3.93
C SER A 299 -32.77 1.72 -4.26
N VAL A 300 -32.08 0.71 -4.79
CA VAL A 300 -30.65 0.80 -5.11
C VAL A 300 -30.34 1.91 -6.14
N SER A 301 -31.30 2.19 -7.04
CA SER A 301 -31.22 3.27 -8.03
C SER A 301 -31.28 4.67 -7.42
N SER A 302 -31.72 4.81 -6.17
CA SER A 302 -31.91 6.09 -5.47
C SER A 302 -30.73 6.49 -4.58
N LEU A 303 -29.75 5.60 -4.39
CA LEU A 303 -28.61 5.82 -3.48
C LEU A 303 -27.75 7.04 -3.88
N ARG A 304 -27.61 7.28 -5.18
CA ARG A 304 -26.91 8.45 -5.74
C ARG A 304 -27.58 9.76 -5.34
N ILE A 305 -28.90 9.85 -5.52
CA ILE A 305 -29.69 11.04 -5.19
C ILE A 305 -29.61 11.32 -3.69
N GLN A 306 -29.73 10.26 -2.87
CA GLN A 306 -29.56 10.38 -1.42
C GLN A 306 -28.16 10.89 -1.05
N THR A 307 -27.11 10.35 -1.67
CA THR A 307 -25.72 10.78 -1.47
C THR A 307 -25.54 12.27 -1.79
N LEU A 308 -26.05 12.73 -2.93
CA LEU A 308 -25.97 14.14 -3.35
C LEU A 308 -26.74 15.06 -2.39
N CYS A 309 -27.96 14.69 -1.98
CA CYS A 309 -28.75 15.47 -1.04
C CYS A 309 -28.06 15.59 0.33
N VAL A 310 -27.56 14.48 0.86
CA VAL A 310 -26.87 14.45 2.15
C VAL A 310 -25.56 15.24 2.10
N TYR A 311 -24.85 15.22 0.97
CA TYR A 311 -23.62 15.98 0.78
C TYR A 311 -23.85 17.49 0.75
N GLU A 312 -24.87 17.97 0.04
CA GLU A 312 -25.18 19.41 0.05
C GLU A 312 -25.67 19.87 1.44
N LEU A 313 -26.36 19.02 2.19
CA LEU A 313 -26.69 19.28 3.60
C LEU A 313 -25.44 19.27 4.50
N TYR A 314 -24.49 18.36 4.26
CA TYR A 314 -23.18 18.34 4.92
C TYR A 314 -22.42 19.66 4.73
N LYS A 315 -22.38 20.21 3.51
CA LYS A 315 -21.71 21.50 3.25
C LYS A 315 -22.30 22.66 4.05
N GLN A 316 -23.61 22.61 4.30
CA GLN A 316 -24.33 23.69 4.99
C GLN A 316 -24.19 23.63 6.52
N GLY A 317 -24.09 22.44 7.11
CA GLY A 317 -24.14 22.27 8.57
C GLY A 317 -23.19 21.24 9.18
N GLY A 318 -22.30 20.65 8.39
CA GLY A 318 -21.36 19.62 8.81
C GLY A 318 -22.00 18.27 9.13
N LEU A 319 -21.18 17.35 9.66
CA LEU A 319 -21.57 15.96 9.95
C LEU A 319 -22.60 15.83 11.09
N GLU A 320 -22.66 16.82 11.98
CA GLU A 320 -23.53 16.81 13.16
C GLU A 320 -24.87 17.52 12.91
N LEU A 321 -25.11 18.03 11.69
CA LEU A 321 -26.40 18.58 11.29
C LEU A 321 -27.49 17.51 11.41
N MET A 322 -28.61 17.87 12.06
CA MET A 322 -29.77 17.01 12.19
C MET A 322 -30.70 17.14 10.98
N ILE A 323 -30.99 16.00 10.35
CA ILE A 323 -32.02 15.81 9.33
C ILE A 323 -33.12 14.99 9.99
N ASP A 324 -34.24 15.64 10.31
CA ASP A 324 -35.32 15.10 11.14
C ASP A 324 -34.81 14.52 12.48
N HIS A 325 -34.67 13.20 12.58
CA HIS A 325 -34.23 12.48 13.79
C HIS A 325 -32.85 11.83 13.67
N ARG A 326 -32.14 12.01 12.56
CA ARG A 326 -30.79 11.45 12.34
C ARG A 326 -29.79 12.52 11.99
N ARG A 327 -28.53 12.26 12.32
CA ARG A 327 -27.42 13.12 11.91
C ARG A 327 -27.03 12.84 10.46
N VAL A 328 -26.47 13.84 9.78
CA VAL A 328 -25.83 13.66 8.46
C VAL A 328 -24.83 12.51 8.49
N ARG A 329 -24.01 12.41 9.56
CA ARG A 329 -23.11 11.26 9.79
C ARG A 329 -23.81 9.91 9.69
N GLU A 330 -24.94 9.76 10.38
CA GLU A 330 -25.69 8.49 10.43
C GLU A 330 -26.28 8.15 9.06
N TYR A 331 -26.76 9.15 8.30
CA TYR A 331 -27.19 8.96 6.92
C TYR A 331 -26.05 8.50 6.00
N LEU A 332 -24.89 9.14 6.10
CA LEU A 332 -23.69 8.74 5.34
C LEU A 332 -23.25 7.32 5.72
N GLU A 333 -23.26 6.95 6.99
CA GLU A 333 -22.93 5.59 7.43
C GLU A 333 -23.89 4.54 6.89
N MET A 334 -25.19 4.84 6.80
CA MET A 334 -26.19 3.97 6.17
C MET A 334 -25.95 3.83 4.68
N ILE A 335 -25.81 4.95 3.96
CA ILE A 335 -25.51 4.96 2.52
C ILE A 335 -24.23 4.16 2.25
N GLY A 336 -23.20 4.32 3.07
CA GLY A 336 -21.94 3.58 2.94
C GLY A 336 -22.11 2.08 3.14
N LYS A 337 -22.97 1.62 4.06
CA LYS A 337 -23.27 0.19 4.24
C LYS A 337 -23.99 -0.37 3.01
N GLU A 338 -25.04 0.31 2.54
CA GLU A 338 -25.78 -0.09 1.34
C GLU A 338 -24.88 -0.09 0.10
N ALA A 339 -24.05 0.94 -0.09
CA ALA A 339 -23.07 1.03 -1.18
C ALA A 339 -22.05 -0.12 -1.15
N ALA A 340 -21.62 -0.55 0.05
CA ALA A 340 -20.70 -1.67 0.19
C ALA A 340 -21.35 -3.01 -0.18
N GLU A 341 -22.62 -3.22 0.20
CA GLU A 341 -23.38 -4.44 -0.13
C GLU A 341 -23.56 -4.61 -1.65
N ILE A 342 -23.82 -3.51 -2.36
CA ILE A 342 -24.00 -3.50 -3.82
C ILE A 342 -22.70 -3.25 -4.59
N GLN A 343 -21.58 -3.04 -3.89
CA GLN A 343 -20.26 -2.71 -4.47
C GLN A 343 -20.24 -1.43 -5.35
N HIS A 344 -20.97 -0.38 -4.97
CA HIS A 344 -20.93 0.93 -5.66
C HIS A 344 -19.72 1.75 -5.18
N TRP A 345 -18.57 1.55 -5.82
CA TRP A 345 -17.26 2.01 -5.32
C TRP A 345 -17.11 3.53 -5.26
N SER A 346 -17.65 4.25 -6.24
CA SER A 346 -17.55 5.72 -6.29
C SER A 346 -18.25 6.38 -5.10
N ILE A 347 -19.50 5.98 -4.80
CA ILE A 347 -20.25 6.42 -3.60
C ILE A 347 -19.51 5.99 -2.33
N LEU A 348 -19.03 4.76 -2.29
CA LEU A 348 -18.38 4.20 -1.11
C LEU A 348 -17.09 4.95 -0.76
N ARG A 349 -16.27 5.29 -1.75
CA ARG A 349 -15.09 6.17 -1.60
C ARG A 349 -15.49 7.56 -1.13
N PHE A 350 -16.50 8.14 -1.76
CA PHE A 350 -16.98 9.48 -1.43
C PHE A 350 -17.44 9.58 0.02
N VAL A 351 -18.40 8.74 0.40
CA VAL A 351 -18.95 8.66 1.76
C VAL A 351 -17.85 8.41 2.78
N SER A 352 -16.94 7.47 2.48
CA SER A 352 -15.82 7.16 3.38
C SER A 352 -14.86 8.35 3.52
N SER A 353 -14.71 9.14 2.47
CA SER A 353 -13.89 10.34 2.53
C SER A 353 -14.53 11.43 3.37
N ILE A 354 -15.82 11.74 3.16
CA ILE A 354 -16.54 12.73 3.97
C ILE A 354 -16.61 12.33 5.45
N LEU A 355 -16.70 11.03 5.73
CA LEU A 355 -16.65 10.49 7.10
C LEU A 355 -15.22 10.47 7.70
N HIS A 356 -14.21 10.88 6.94
CA HIS A 356 -12.79 10.84 7.29
C HIS A 356 -12.29 9.45 7.75
N LYS A 357 -12.74 8.39 7.06
CA LYS A 357 -12.38 7.02 7.42
C LYS A 357 -10.91 6.71 7.10
N MET A 358 -10.22 6.11 8.06
CA MET A 358 -8.80 5.75 7.94
C MET A 358 -8.57 4.23 7.86
N VAL A 359 -7.54 3.85 7.12
CA VAL A 359 -6.98 2.49 7.16
C VAL A 359 -5.94 2.39 8.27
N ASP A 360 -6.05 1.39 9.14
CA ASP A 360 -5.15 1.24 10.30
C ASP A 360 -3.70 0.88 9.91
N SER A 361 -3.50 0.27 8.73
CA SER A 361 -2.20 -0.21 8.25
C SER A 361 -1.34 0.84 7.53
N LEU A 362 -1.74 2.12 7.50
CA LEU A 362 -0.99 3.19 6.81
C LEU A 362 0.39 3.46 7.43
N ALA A 363 0.48 3.57 8.75
CA ALA A 363 1.76 3.81 9.43
C ALA A 363 2.76 2.65 9.23
N PRO A 364 2.35 1.36 9.38
CA PRO A 364 3.18 0.23 8.97
C PRO A 364 3.58 0.27 7.49
N ALA A 365 2.65 0.62 6.59
CA ALA A 365 2.92 0.70 5.15
C ALA A 365 3.98 1.77 4.81
N LEU A 366 3.87 2.98 5.39
CA LEU A 366 4.89 4.02 5.23
C LEU A 366 6.24 3.57 5.77
N THR A 367 6.27 3.00 6.99
CA THR A 367 7.51 2.50 7.60
C THR A 367 8.19 1.45 6.70
N ASN A 368 7.40 0.57 6.09
CA ASN A 368 7.87 -0.47 5.19
C ASN A 368 8.57 0.08 3.93
N LEU A 369 8.08 1.22 3.41
CA LEU A 369 8.68 1.94 2.28
C LEU A 369 9.97 2.68 2.69
N LEU A 370 9.93 3.39 3.82
CA LEU A 370 11.07 4.15 4.34
C LEU A 370 12.28 3.26 4.65
N VAL A 371 12.06 2.10 5.28
CA VAL A 371 13.12 1.14 5.61
C VAL A 371 13.80 0.56 4.35
N ARG A 372 13.13 0.60 3.19
CA ARG A 372 13.71 0.23 1.89
C ARG A 372 14.40 1.41 1.18
N GLY A 373 14.66 2.51 1.88
CA GLY A 373 15.36 3.68 1.35
C GLY A 373 14.52 4.51 0.38
N LYS A 374 13.19 4.38 0.40
CA LYS A 374 12.30 5.22 -0.41
C LYS A 374 11.80 6.38 0.43
N THR A 375 11.82 7.58 -0.13
CA THR A 375 11.07 8.73 0.40
C THR A 375 9.67 8.72 -0.21
N VAL A 376 8.63 9.07 0.55
CA VAL A 376 7.24 9.09 0.06
C VAL A 376 6.72 10.52 0.09
N THR A 377 5.94 10.94 -0.91
CA THR A 377 5.19 12.21 -0.83
C THR A 377 3.70 11.98 -0.99
N ILE A 378 2.91 12.71 -0.21
CA ILE A 378 1.44 12.67 -0.24
C ILE A 378 0.93 14.05 -0.62
N GLY A 379 0.13 14.13 -1.67
CA GLY A 379 -0.44 15.37 -2.21
C GLY A 379 -1.25 15.10 -3.48
N VAL A 380 -1.89 16.13 -4.01
CA VAL A 380 -2.61 16.09 -5.29
C VAL A 380 -1.67 16.53 -6.41
N PHE A 381 -1.74 15.87 -7.56
CA PHE A 381 -0.94 16.24 -8.73
C PHE A 381 -1.13 17.72 -9.10
N GLY A 382 -0.04 18.42 -9.41
CA GLY A 382 -0.03 19.86 -9.72
C GLY A 382 -0.13 20.79 -8.51
N HIS A 383 -0.17 20.26 -7.29
CA HIS A 383 -0.22 21.04 -6.04
C HIS A 383 0.93 20.68 -5.09
N ASP A 384 0.99 21.38 -3.95
CA ASP A 384 1.97 21.11 -2.90
C ASP A 384 1.83 19.70 -2.34
N GLU A 385 2.98 19.06 -2.09
CA GLU A 385 3.06 17.71 -1.55
C GLU A 385 3.80 17.70 -0.21
N THR A 386 3.34 16.88 0.71
CA THR A 386 4.02 16.68 1.98
C THR A 386 5.04 15.55 1.84
N VAL A 387 6.30 15.85 2.14
CA VAL A 387 7.39 14.86 2.11
C VAL A 387 7.42 14.06 3.41
N ILE A 388 7.49 12.74 3.28
CA ILE A 388 7.59 11.79 4.38
C ILE A 388 8.93 11.06 4.24
N ASP A 389 9.86 11.44 5.10
CA ASP A 389 11.23 10.92 5.19
C ASP A 389 11.49 10.14 6.49
N LYS A 390 10.53 10.14 7.42
CA LYS A 390 10.59 9.48 8.72
C LYS A 390 9.27 8.80 9.07
N PRO A 391 9.28 7.77 9.93
CA PRO A 391 8.06 7.13 10.39
C PRO A 391 7.10 8.13 11.03
N MET A 392 5.81 8.01 10.71
CA MET A 392 4.77 8.92 11.17
C MET A 392 3.75 8.24 12.08
N ARG A 393 3.17 9.00 13.01
CA ARG A 393 2.07 8.56 13.85
C ARG A 393 0.75 8.61 13.04
N PRO A 394 -0.23 7.74 13.34
CA PRO A 394 -1.53 7.72 12.65
C PRO A 394 -2.22 9.08 12.57
N LYS A 395 -2.15 9.89 13.64
CA LYS A 395 -2.71 11.23 13.66
C LYS A 395 -2.02 12.18 12.67
N GLU A 396 -0.70 12.11 12.53
CA GLU A 396 0.02 12.96 11.59
C GLU A 396 -0.31 12.57 10.14
N ILE A 397 -0.51 11.28 9.87
CA ILE A 397 -0.95 10.80 8.56
C ILE A 397 -2.39 11.27 8.27
N PHE A 398 -3.27 11.22 9.28
CA PHE A 398 -4.62 11.76 9.19
C PHE A 398 -4.61 13.25 8.84
N ASP A 399 -3.81 14.05 9.55
CA ASP A 399 -3.72 15.50 9.34
C ASP A 399 -3.21 15.84 7.92
N ILE A 400 -2.33 15.02 7.33
CA ILE A 400 -1.92 15.18 5.92
C ILE A 400 -3.06 14.84 4.95
N LEU A 401 -3.69 13.67 5.11
CA LEU A 401 -4.69 13.17 4.15
C LEU A 401 -5.98 13.99 4.17
N TYR A 402 -6.41 14.43 5.35
CA TYR A 402 -7.65 15.18 5.56
C TYR A 402 -7.41 16.69 5.79
N GLY A 403 -6.18 17.15 5.61
CA GLY A 403 -5.83 18.57 5.63
C GLY A 403 -6.01 19.27 4.28
N ASP A 404 -5.55 20.52 4.22
CA ASP A 404 -5.74 21.42 3.08
C ASP A 404 -4.99 20.98 1.81
N SER A 405 -3.90 20.23 1.95
CA SER A 405 -3.05 19.79 0.82
C SER A 405 -3.69 18.68 -0.01
N VAL A 406 -4.55 17.86 0.59
CA VAL A 406 -5.19 16.71 -0.07
C VAL A 406 -6.70 16.88 -0.10
N PHE A 407 -7.38 16.72 1.03
CA PHE A 407 -8.84 16.77 1.09
C PHE A 407 -9.38 18.16 0.73
N GLY A 408 -8.70 19.22 1.17
CA GLY A 408 -9.07 20.60 0.79
C GLY A 408 -8.94 20.91 -0.70
N ARG A 409 -8.13 20.14 -1.45
CA ARG A 409 -8.01 20.25 -2.92
C ARG A 409 -9.01 19.34 -3.63
N SER A 410 -9.18 18.12 -3.14
CA SER A 410 -10.14 17.17 -3.67
C SER A 410 -10.55 16.15 -2.62
N GLU A 411 -11.85 16.17 -2.31
CA GLU A 411 -12.46 15.32 -1.29
C GLU A 411 -12.25 13.82 -1.58
N PHE A 412 -12.11 13.39 -2.83
CA PHE A 412 -11.96 11.96 -3.19
C PHE A 412 -10.54 11.43 -3.03
N HIS A 413 -9.54 12.31 -3.10
CA HIS A 413 -8.14 11.88 -3.20
C HIS A 413 -7.63 11.28 -1.89
N ALA A 414 -8.11 11.75 -0.73
CA ALA A 414 -7.66 11.27 0.57
C ALA A 414 -7.79 9.75 0.71
N VAL A 415 -8.89 9.19 0.23
CA VAL A 415 -9.20 7.76 0.35
C VAL A 415 -8.45 6.94 -0.71
N LEU A 416 -8.39 7.41 -1.96
CA LEU A 416 -7.61 6.75 -3.02
C LEU A 416 -6.11 6.71 -2.70
N LEU A 417 -5.56 7.76 -2.09
CA LEU A 417 -4.16 7.80 -1.66
C LEU A 417 -3.88 6.79 -0.54
N GLN A 418 -4.85 6.51 0.33
CA GLN A 418 -4.75 5.41 1.32
C GLN A 418 -4.67 4.05 0.63
N GLU A 419 -5.59 3.75 -0.32
CA GLU A 419 -5.54 2.52 -1.11
C GLU A 419 -4.19 2.37 -1.81
N LEU A 420 -3.74 3.44 -2.47
CA LEU A 420 -2.50 3.49 -3.22
C LEU A 420 -1.28 3.23 -2.32
N LEU A 421 -1.21 3.86 -1.16
CA LEU A 421 -0.12 3.67 -0.19
C LEU A 421 -0.03 2.20 0.28
N ILE A 422 -1.16 1.57 0.60
CA ILE A 422 -1.19 0.16 0.99
C ILE A 422 -0.73 -0.74 -0.16
N ASN A 423 -1.24 -0.49 -1.37
CA ASN A 423 -0.89 -1.28 -2.56
C ASN A 423 0.60 -1.12 -2.93
N VAL A 424 1.14 0.11 -2.92
CA VAL A 424 2.57 0.38 -3.19
C VAL A 424 3.46 -0.30 -2.15
N SER A 425 3.13 -0.21 -0.86
CA SER A 425 3.86 -0.91 0.21
C SER A 425 3.86 -2.44 0.02
N THR A 426 2.70 -2.99 -0.37
CA THR A 426 2.56 -4.42 -0.63
C THR A 426 3.41 -4.84 -1.82
N LEU A 427 3.29 -4.15 -2.95
CA LEU A 427 4.07 -4.42 -4.17
C LEU A 427 5.57 -4.24 -3.95
N MET A 428 6.01 -3.27 -3.15
CA MET A 428 7.42 -3.09 -2.80
C MET A 428 7.97 -4.30 -2.02
N SER A 429 7.10 -4.98 -1.27
CA SER A 429 7.47 -6.16 -0.49
C SER A 429 7.51 -7.43 -1.34
N THR A 430 6.59 -7.57 -2.30
CA THR A 430 6.46 -8.78 -3.14
C THR A 430 7.29 -8.70 -4.42
N ASN A 431 7.39 -7.51 -5.02
CA ASN A 431 7.98 -7.26 -6.34
C ASN A 431 8.83 -5.95 -6.33
N PRO A 432 9.91 -5.87 -5.52
CA PRO A 432 10.73 -4.66 -5.38
C PRO A 432 11.29 -4.13 -6.70
N GLN A 433 11.53 -5.02 -7.68
CA GLN A 433 12.05 -4.67 -9.01
C GLN A 433 11.15 -3.69 -9.79
N LEU A 434 9.84 -3.62 -9.49
CA LEU A 434 8.91 -2.69 -10.12
C LEU A 434 9.27 -1.22 -9.84
N PHE A 435 10.02 -0.98 -8.77
CA PHE A 435 10.41 0.34 -8.28
C PHE A 435 11.89 0.66 -8.56
N ASN A 436 12.54 -0.12 -9.41
CA ASN A 436 13.87 0.21 -9.91
C ASN A 436 13.81 1.54 -10.66
N GLY A 437 14.79 2.40 -10.39
CA GLY A 437 14.82 3.74 -10.98
C GLY A 437 13.84 4.75 -10.38
N ILE A 438 13.07 4.40 -9.34
CA ILE A 438 12.16 5.34 -8.67
C ILE A 438 12.73 5.66 -7.29
N LEU A 439 13.35 6.84 -7.11
CA LEU A 439 13.96 7.22 -5.83
C LEU A 439 12.89 7.62 -4.79
N LYS A 440 12.01 8.55 -5.18
CA LYS A 440 10.93 9.10 -4.37
C LYS A 440 9.58 8.65 -4.92
N LEU A 441 8.73 8.11 -4.04
CA LEU A 441 7.38 7.65 -4.36
C LEU A 441 6.40 8.80 -4.19
N ARG A 442 6.13 9.54 -5.27
CA ARG A 442 5.17 10.65 -5.27
C ARG A 442 3.76 10.13 -5.52
N LEU A 443 2.96 9.92 -4.46
CA LEU A 443 1.67 9.23 -4.59
C LEU A 443 0.69 9.97 -5.50
N GLY A 444 0.67 11.31 -5.46
CA GLY A 444 -0.17 12.12 -6.36
C GLY A 444 0.16 11.93 -7.84
N TRP A 445 1.46 11.81 -8.17
CA TRP A 445 1.93 11.58 -9.53
C TRP A 445 1.69 10.15 -10.01
N ILE A 446 1.82 9.16 -9.11
CA ILE A 446 1.46 7.77 -9.41
C ILE A 446 -0.05 7.69 -9.71
N LEU A 447 -0.88 8.41 -8.95
CA LEU A 447 -2.32 8.48 -9.22
C LEU A 447 -2.61 9.10 -10.60
N GLU A 448 -1.85 10.11 -11.00
CA GLU A 448 -1.94 10.70 -12.33
C GLU A 448 -1.53 9.70 -13.43
N ALA A 449 -0.44 8.96 -13.23
CA ALA A 449 -0.04 7.87 -14.11
C ALA A 449 -1.13 6.79 -14.23
N MET A 450 -1.85 6.51 -13.15
CA MET A 450 -2.99 5.59 -13.17
C MET A 450 -4.17 6.11 -13.99
N LYS A 451 -4.49 7.40 -13.93
CA LYS A 451 -5.51 8.00 -14.80
C LYS A 451 -5.13 7.87 -16.27
N LEU A 452 -3.86 8.14 -16.61
CA LEU A 452 -3.35 8.01 -17.98
C LEU A 452 -3.30 6.55 -18.47
N GLY A 453 -3.03 5.62 -17.55
CA GLY A 453 -3.05 4.19 -17.85
C GLY A 453 -4.45 3.61 -18.02
N LEU A 454 -5.49 4.31 -17.57
CA LEU A 454 -6.86 3.80 -17.50
C LEU A 454 -7.43 3.49 -18.88
N ASP A 455 -7.27 4.41 -19.84
CA ASP A 455 -7.78 4.27 -21.22
C ASP A 455 -7.23 3.00 -21.87
N ASN A 456 -5.96 2.66 -21.60
CA ASN A 456 -5.35 1.45 -22.12
C ASN A 456 -5.72 0.19 -21.32
N PHE A 457 -5.96 0.34 -20.02
CA PHE A 457 -6.32 -0.77 -19.12
C PHE A 457 -7.76 -1.24 -19.32
N LYS A 458 -8.66 -0.35 -19.75
CA LYS A 458 -10.09 -0.62 -20.03
C LYS A 458 -10.46 -0.22 -21.46
N ALA A 459 -9.58 -0.47 -22.43
CA ALA A 459 -9.77 -0.06 -23.83
C ALA A 459 -11.08 -0.55 -24.47
N ASP A 460 -11.67 -1.64 -23.96
CA ASP A 460 -12.92 -2.23 -24.45
C ASP A 460 -14.19 -1.60 -23.84
N ILE A 461 -14.07 -0.66 -22.90
CA ILE A 461 -15.19 -0.01 -22.21
C ILE A 461 -15.12 1.50 -22.49
N GLU A 462 -16.03 2.01 -23.33
CA GLU A 462 -16.14 3.44 -23.69
C GLU A 462 -16.20 4.37 -22.45
N ASP A 463 -15.54 5.54 -22.53
CA ASP A 463 -15.63 6.87 -21.87
C ASP A 463 -16.21 7.04 -20.44
N LEU A 464 -16.63 5.97 -19.78
CA LEU A 464 -17.47 5.96 -18.58
C LEU A 464 -16.72 5.42 -17.35
N VAL A 465 -15.49 4.95 -17.51
CA VAL A 465 -14.69 4.44 -16.39
C VAL A 465 -13.80 5.56 -15.87
N THR A 466 -13.91 5.87 -14.59
CA THR A 466 -12.96 6.76 -13.91
C THR A 466 -12.27 6.00 -12.78
N LEU A 467 -11.16 6.52 -12.28
CA LEU A 467 -10.44 5.87 -11.19
C LEU A 467 -11.30 5.63 -9.94
N ASN A 468 -12.32 6.46 -9.71
CA ASN A 468 -13.24 6.34 -8.58
C ASN A 468 -14.24 5.19 -8.73
N THR A 469 -14.47 4.70 -9.94
CA THR A 469 -15.50 3.69 -10.27
C THR A 469 -14.92 2.28 -10.16
N LEU A 470 -13.58 2.14 -10.25
CA LEU A 470 -12.87 0.86 -10.14
C LEU A 470 -12.99 0.24 -8.74
N SER A 471 -13.15 -1.08 -8.65
CA SER A 471 -13.01 -1.80 -7.39
C SER A 471 -11.60 -1.66 -6.79
N PRO A 472 -11.41 -1.78 -5.46
CA PRO A 472 -10.09 -1.80 -4.82
C PRO A 472 -9.08 -2.78 -5.47
N ASN A 473 -9.56 -3.95 -5.93
CA ASN A 473 -8.75 -4.90 -6.69
C ASN A 473 -8.35 -4.33 -8.04
N GLU A 474 -9.28 -3.75 -8.81
CA GLU A 474 -8.96 -3.10 -10.08
C GLU A 474 -8.00 -1.92 -9.93
N VAL A 475 -8.10 -1.14 -8.85
CA VAL A 475 -7.10 -0.09 -8.52
C VAL A 475 -5.72 -0.72 -8.31
N LYS A 476 -5.63 -1.84 -7.57
CA LYS A 476 -4.38 -2.59 -7.39
C LYS A 476 -3.84 -3.14 -8.73
N GLN A 477 -4.70 -3.69 -9.59
CA GLN A 477 -4.29 -4.20 -10.91
C GLN A 477 -3.83 -3.08 -11.84
N LEU A 478 -4.52 -1.93 -11.85
CA LEU A 478 -4.12 -0.76 -12.62
C LEU A 478 -2.77 -0.21 -12.14
N LEU A 479 -2.54 -0.17 -10.83
CA LEU A 479 -1.24 0.22 -10.28
C LEU A 479 -0.13 -0.72 -10.77
N TYR A 480 -0.37 -2.03 -10.72
CA TYR A 480 0.57 -3.02 -11.23
C TYR A 480 0.83 -2.81 -12.73
N TYR A 481 -0.23 -2.64 -13.52
CA TYR A 481 -0.16 -2.35 -14.95
C TYR A 481 0.72 -1.14 -15.23
N VAL A 482 0.47 -0.01 -14.57
CA VAL A 482 1.22 1.25 -14.72
C VAL A 482 2.68 1.07 -14.33
N LEU A 483 2.97 0.40 -13.21
CA LEU A 483 4.36 0.14 -12.80
C LEU A 483 5.09 -0.78 -13.79
N THR A 484 4.39 -1.69 -14.46
CA THR A 484 4.96 -2.57 -15.49
C THR A 484 4.92 -1.98 -16.90
N PHE A 485 4.31 -0.81 -17.10
CA PHE A 485 3.95 -0.27 -18.41
C PHE A 485 5.12 -0.19 -19.40
N ASN A 486 6.31 0.19 -18.92
CA ASN A 486 7.53 0.26 -19.73
C ASN A 486 8.57 -0.82 -19.34
N VAL A 487 8.23 -1.72 -18.42
CA VAL A 487 9.16 -2.72 -17.89
C VAL A 487 9.05 -4.01 -18.71
N GLN A 488 10.11 -4.36 -19.43
CA GLN A 488 10.18 -5.54 -20.32
C GLN A 488 10.19 -6.91 -19.59
N LEU A 489 9.88 -6.95 -18.29
CA LEU A 489 10.03 -8.15 -17.45
C LEU A 489 8.92 -9.19 -17.62
N PHE A 490 7.86 -8.89 -18.38
CA PHE A 490 6.69 -9.78 -18.53
C PHE A 490 6.43 -10.17 -19.99
N GLN A 491 5.71 -11.28 -20.16
CA GLN A 491 5.54 -12.05 -21.42
C GLN A 491 4.90 -11.29 -22.59
N ASP A 492 4.41 -10.05 -22.39
CA ASP A 492 3.80 -9.22 -23.43
C ASP A 492 4.74 -8.13 -23.98
N ARG A 493 5.85 -8.54 -24.60
CA ARG A 493 6.66 -7.64 -25.44
C ARG A 493 5.81 -6.95 -26.52
N ALA A 494 4.79 -7.65 -27.03
CA ALA A 494 3.91 -7.16 -28.09
C ALA A 494 3.07 -5.94 -27.67
N GLU A 495 2.64 -5.82 -26.41
CA GLU A 495 1.87 -4.67 -25.95
C GLU A 495 2.75 -3.45 -25.66
N ALA A 496 3.95 -3.66 -25.11
CA ALA A 496 4.93 -2.59 -24.89
C ALA A 496 5.41 -1.94 -26.19
N GLU A 497 5.43 -2.71 -27.28
CA GLU A 497 5.81 -2.25 -28.61
C GLU A 497 4.70 -1.47 -29.32
N ARG A 498 3.42 -1.69 -28.99
CA ARG A 498 2.26 -0.97 -29.58
C ARG A 498 2.06 0.46 -29.06
N ARG A 499 2.67 0.80 -27.92
CA ARG A 499 2.53 2.11 -27.25
C ARG A 499 3.29 3.20 -28.00
N THR A 500 2.67 4.38 -28.11
CA THR A 500 3.34 5.55 -28.71
C THR A 500 4.48 6.02 -27.82
N TYR A 501 5.49 6.68 -28.39
CA TYR A 501 6.60 7.21 -27.59
C TYR A 501 6.13 8.31 -26.63
N PHE A 502 5.10 9.07 -27.02
CA PHE A 502 4.44 10.02 -26.14
C PHE A 502 3.91 9.34 -24.88
N GLN A 503 3.12 8.26 -25.02
CA GLN A 503 2.56 7.51 -23.88
C GLN A 503 3.67 6.95 -22.98
N LYS A 504 4.76 6.43 -23.56
CA LYS A 504 5.90 5.89 -22.79
C LYS A 504 6.54 6.97 -21.92
N ARG A 505 6.83 8.15 -22.51
CA ARG A 505 7.42 9.30 -21.81
C ARG A 505 6.47 9.87 -20.77
N GLN A 506 5.19 9.96 -21.07
CA GLN A 506 4.18 10.43 -20.13
C GLN A 506 4.14 9.53 -18.89
N MET A 507 4.17 8.21 -19.08
CA MET A 507 4.08 7.24 -17.99
C MET A 507 5.34 7.21 -17.10
N ASP A 508 6.54 7.06 -17.68
CA ASP A 508 7.78 7.04 -16.88
C ASP A 508 8.08 8.41 -16.25
N GLY A 509 7.72 9.49 -16.94
CA GLY A 509 7.78 10.84 -16.42
C GLY A 509 6.90 11.00 -15.18
N ALA A 510 5.66 10.51 -15.25
CA ALA A 510 4.71 10.57 -14.14
C ALA A 510 5.17 9.69 -12.96
N LEU A 511 5.69 8.49 -13.24
CA LEU A 511 6.28 7.61 -12.22
C LEU A 511 7.60 8.14 -11.63
N CYS A 512 8.12 9.25 -12.15
CA CYS A 512 9.42 9.80 -11.81
C CYS A 512 10.58 8.80 -12.02
N ARG A 513 10.42 7.84 -12.93
CA ARG A 513 11.38 6.76 -13.15
C ARG A 513 12.59 7.26 -13.94
N VAL A 514 13.78 6.79 -13.57
CA VAL A 514 15.05 7.03 -14.25
C VAL A 514 15.79 5.72 -14.54
N PRO A 515 16.73 5.70 -15.49
CA PRO A 515 17.58 4.53 -15.74
C PRO A 515 18.39 4.09 -14.51
N ILE A 516 18.84 2.84 -14.52
CA ILE A 516 19.77 2.33 -13.49
C ILE A 516 21.09 3.10 -13.64
N GLN A 517 21.73 3.45 -12.52
CA GLN A 517 22.96 4.30 -12.47
C GLN A 517 22.78 5.75 -12.93
N PHE A 518 21.56 6.22 -13.19
CA PHE A 518 21.30 7.60 -13.60
C PHE A 518 21.98 8.65 -12.69
N PHE A 519 21.97 8.47 -11.37
CA PHE A 519 22.59 9.42 -10.45
C PHE A 519 24.13 9.41 -10.56
N GLU A 520 24.75 8.26 -10.76
CA GLU A 520 26.20 8.16 -11.04
C GLU A 520 26.55 8.88 -12.36
N HIS A 521 25.68 8.78 -13.37
CA HIS A 521 25.83 9.49 -14.63
C HIS A 521 25.70 11.01 -14.44
N ALA A 522 24.71 11.46 -13.67
CA ALA A 522 24.54 12.88 -13.35
C ALA A 522 25.73 13.45 -12.57
N TRP A 523 26.32 12.68 -11.66
CA TRP A 523 27.55 13.04 -10.95
C TRP A 523 28.70 13.28 -11.93
N TYR A 524 28.95 12.33 -12.83
CA TYR A 524 30.01 12.42 -13.83
C TYR A 524 29.84 13.65 -14.75
N ILE A 525 28.60 13.98 -15.11
CA ILE A 525 28.31 15.21 -15.89
C ILE A 525 28.65 16.46 -15.08
N LEU A 526 28.32 16.49 -13.79
CA LEU A 526 28.65 17.60 -12.92
C LEU A 526 30.16 17.77 -12.78
N GLU A 527 30.95 16.69 -12.66
CA GLU A 527 32.42 16.73 -12.66
C GLU A 527 33.01 17.36 -13.92
N LYS A 528 32.34 17.19 -15.07
CA LYS A 528 32.79 17.72 -16.37
C LYS A 528 32.25 19.12 -16.67
N THR A 529 31.52 19.74 -15.75
CA THR A 529 30.82 21.01 -15.96
C THR A 529 31.09 22.01 -14.83
N PRO A 530 32.19 22.79 -14.87
CA PRO A 530 32.52 23.76 -13.81
C PRO A 530 31.45 24.82 -13.56
N GLY A 531 30.69 25.19 -14.60
CA GLY A 531 29.57 26.13 -14.49
C GLY A 531 28.32 25.57 -13.81
N GLY A 532 28.31 24.28 -13.43
CA GLY A 532 27.15 23.61 -12.86
C GLY A 532 26.08 23.23 -13.89
N ILE A 533 25.02 22.59 -13.41
CA ILE A 533 23.89 22.12 -14.20
C ILE A 533 22.67 22.96 -13.85
N LYS A 534 21.99 23.52 -14.86
CA LYS A 534 20.79 24.33 -14.68
C LYS A 534 19.58 23.64 -15.32
N LEU A 535 18.48 23.66 -14.59
CA LEU A 535 17.18 23.20 -15.05
C LEU A 535 16.09 24.06 -14.37
N CYS A 536 15.20 24.61 -15.18
CA CYS A 536 14.22 25.62 -14.79
C CYS A 536 14.92 26.80 -14.08
N ASP A 537 14.45 27.14 -12.88
CA ASP A 537 15.01 28.15 -11.98
C ASP A 537 16.08 27.59 -11.03
N TYR A 538 16.38 26.29 -11.11
CA TYR A 538 17.32 25.61 -10.22
C TYR A 538 18.72 25.46 -10.87
N LEU A 539 19.74 25.93 -10.17
CA LEU A 539 21.15 25.75 -10.53
C LEU A 539 21.81 24.83 -9.51
N LEU A 540 22.29 23.66 -9.96
CA LEU A 540 23.17 22.79 -9.21
C LEU A 540 24.63 23.19 -9.48
N PRO A 541 25.31 23.90 -8.58
CA PRO A 541 26.69 24.29 -8.80
C PRO A 541 27.60 23.06 -8.68
N GLN A 542 28.70 23.05 -9.43
CA GLN A 542 29.71 21.99 -9.32
C GLN A 542 30.36 22.00 -7.93
N GLN A 543 30.83 23.18 -7.50
CA GLN A 543 31.36 23.41 -6.16
C GLN A 543 30.38 24.28 -5.37
N PRO A 544 30.10 23.97 -4.10
CA PRO A 544 30.77 22.97 -3.27
C PRO A 544 30.15 21.56 -3.35
N THR A 545 29.23 21.29 -4.28
CA THR A 545 28.54 19.98 -4.35
C THR A 545 29.50 18.80 -4.40
N LEU A 546 30.56 18.87 -5.21
CA LEU A 546 31.56 17.80 -5.30
C LEU A 546 32.53 17.75 -4.10
N SER A 547 32.72 18.86 -3.38
CA SER A 547 33.53 18.86 -2.16
C SER A 547 32.77 18.35 -0.94
N ASP A 548 31.45 18.56 -0.93
CA ASP A 548 30.59 18.29 0.23
C ASP A 548 29.91 16.91 0.17
N MET A 549 29.93 16.25 -0.97
CA MET A 549 29.19 15.00 -1.23
C MET A 549 30.03 13.98 -1.99
N THR A 550 29.51 12.77 -2.15
CA THR A 550 30.09 11.74 -3.02
C THR A 550 29.05 11.18 -4.01
N ASP A 551 29.52 10.50 -5.04
CA ASP A 551 28.73 9.94 -6.14
C ASP A 551 27.74 8.84 -5.73
N TYR A 552 28.07 8.07 -4.68
CA TYR A 552 27.22 6.99 -4.17
C TYR A 552 26.28 7.42 -3.02
N GLU A 553 26.34 8.68 -2.59
CA GLU A 553 25.53 9.16 -1.49
C GLU A 553 24.09 9.51 -1.89
N LEU A 554 23.16 9.20 -1.00
CA LEU A 554 21.74 9.54 -1.17
C LEU A 554 21.51 11.06 -1.28
N ASN A 555 22.33 11.87 -0.60
CA ASN A 555 22.20 13.33 -0.60
C ASN A 555 22.33 13.94 -2.00
N PHE A 556 23.30 13.48 -2.80
CA PHE A 556 23.46 13.93 -4.17
C PHE A 556 22.26 13.50 -5.02
N SER A 557 21.83 12.25 -4.87
CA SER A 557 20.65 11.72 -5.58
C SER A 557 19.39 12.54 -5.27
N LEU A 558 19.21 12.96 -4.00
CA LEU A 558 18.10 13.82 -3.58
C LEU A 558 18.18 15.23 -4.19
N LYS A 559 19.37 15.81 -4.38
CA LYS A 559 19.52 17.10 -5.08
C LYS A 559 19.13 17.02 -6.56
N ILE A 560 19.51 15.94 -7.24
CA ILE A 560 19.10 15.71 -8.64
C ILE A 560 17.59 15.46 -8.71
N ASP A 561 17.03 14.69 -7.79
CA ASP A 561 15.57 14.48 -7.70
C ASP A 561 14.82 15.78 -7.42
N GLU A 562 15.32 16.65 -6.53
CA GLU A 562 14.75 17.98 -6.29
C GLU A 562 14.75 18.83 -7.56
N MET A 563 15.87 18.84 -8.30
CA MET A 563 15.97 19.54 -9.57
C MET A 563 14.93 19.01 -10.58
N LEU A 564 14.84 17.70 -10.76
CA LEU A 564 13.84 17.07 -11.65
C LEU A 564 12.40 17.30 -11.18
N SER A 565 12.18 17.47 -9.87
CA SER A 565 10.84 17.66 -9.29
C SER A 565 10.21 19.02 -9.62
N ARG A 566 11.01 19.97 -10.13
CA ARG A 566 10.55 21.29 -10.62
C ARG A 566 9.78 21.20 -11.93
N ILE A 567 9.97 20.11 -12.68
CA ILE A 567 9.27 19.88 -13.94
C ILE A 567 7.84 19.41 -13.64
N SER A 568 6.85 20.16 -14.12
CA SER A 568 5.43 19.78 -14.03
C SER A 568 4.98 18.85 -15.16
N ASP A 569 5.61 18.93 -16.34
CA ASP A 569 5.22 18.18 -17.54
C ASP A 569 5.91 16.80 -17.60
N PRO A 570 5.17 15.68 -17.48
CA PRO A 570 5.79 14.35 -17.43
C PRO A 570 6.62 13.97 -18.67
N PRO A 571 6.14 14.17 -19.92
CA PRO A 571 6.96 13.91 -21.11
C PRO A 571 8.25 14.75 -21.17
N TYR A 572 8.18 16.04 -20.79
CA TYR A 572 9.38 16.89 -20.70
C TYR A 572 10.39 16.35 -19.69
N ARG A 573 9.92 15.89 -18.53
CA ARG A 573 10.79 15.26 -17.52
C ARG A 573 11.54 14.06 -18.09
N CYS A 574 10.89 13.24 -18.90
CA CYS A 574 11.55 12.13 -19.59
C CYS A 574 12.60 12.62 -20.59
N LEU A 575 12.34 13.67 -21.38
CA LEU A 575 13.35 14.25 -22.28
C LEU A 575 14.58 14.75 -21.52
N VAL A 576 14.41 15.37 -20.36
CA VAL A 576 15.54 15.81 -19.51
C VAL A 576 16.37 14.60 -19.08
N VAL A 577 15.73 13.52 -18.62
CA VAL A 577 16.42 12.27 -18.26
C VAL A 577 17.14 11.66 -19.47
N GLU A 578 16.51 11.63 -20.64
CA GLU A 578 17.15 11.18 -21.89
C GLU A 578 18.37 12.05 -22.25
N MET A 579 18.26 13.38 -22.10
CA MET A 579 19.36 14.33 -22.34
C MET A 579 20.54 14.06 -21.39
N PHE A 580 20.29 13.80 -20.11
CA PHE A 580 21.32 13.40 -19.15
C PHE A 580 22.08 12.16 -19.64
N GLU A 581 21.35 11.12 -20.04
CA GLU A 581 21.97 9.89 -20.53
C GLU A 581 22.78 10.11 -21.81
N LEU A 582 22.29 10.94 -22.74
CA LEU A 582 23.02 11.25 -23.96
C LEU A 582 24.32 12.03 -23.69
N ILE A 583 24.27 13.01 -22.80
CA ILE A 583 25.46 13.77 -22.40
C ILE A 583 26.46 12.86 -21.70
N ASN A 584 26.02 11.98 -20.80
CA ASN A 584 26.89 11.00 -20.14
C ASN A 584 27.57 10.07 -21.16
N VAL A 585 26.81 9.53 -22.13
CA VAL A 585 27.39 8.68 -23.20
C VAL A 585 28.41 9.46 -24.03
N LEU A 586 28.12 10.72 -24.37
CA LEU A 586 29.02 11.58 -25.14
C LEU A 586 30.33 11.86 -24.39
N LEU A 587 30.24 12.25 -23.11
CA LEU A 587 31.41 12.54 -22.27
C LEU A 587 32.24 11.29 -21.98
N ARG A 588 31.59 10.13 -21.74
CA ARG A 588 32.31 8.86 -21.50
C ARG A 588 33.06 8.37 -22.75
N ARG A 589 32.50 8.62 -23.95
CA ARG A 589 33.17 8.31 -25.22
C ARG A 589 34.30 9.27 -25.54
N ASN A 590 34.26 10.50 -25.02
CA ASN A 590 35.24 11.55 -25.27
C ASN A 590 35.66 12.21 -23.93
N PRO A 591 36.48 11.53 -23.11
CA PRO A 591 36.80 11.98 -21.75
C PRO A 591 37.50 13.35 -21.67
N GLU A 592 38.09 13.80 -22.76
CA GLU A 592 38.72 15.09 -22.96
C GLU A 592 37.72 16.26 -23.02
N LEU A 593 36.46 15.98 -23.37
CA LEU A 593 35.42 17.00 -23.46
C LEU A 593 34.98 17.47 -22.07
N ARG A 594 34.75 18.78 -21.95
CA ARG A 594 34.20 19.46 -20.76
C ARG A 594 33.30 20.61 -21.19
N PHE A 595 32.26 20.88 -20.42
CA PHE A 595 31.40 22.04 -20.63
C PHE A 595 31.95 23.23 -19.85
N LEU A 596 32.40 24.28 -20.53
CA LEU A 596 33.03 25.45 -19.88
C LEU A 596 32.01 26.39 -19.21
N LYS A 597 30.77 26.37 -19.68
CA LYS A 597 29.66 27.18 -19.15
C LYS A 597 28.66 26.30 -18.38
N THR A 598 27.72 26.95 -17.72
CA THR A 598 26.57 26.31 -17.08
C THR A 598 25.75 25.54 -18.10
N LEU A 599 25.61 24.23 -17.88
CA LEU A 599 24.85 23.34 -18.75
C LEU A 599 23.34 23.54 -18.51
N ASP A 600 22.69 24.31 -19.40
CA ASP A 600 21.26 24.64 -19.31
C ASP A 600 20.43 23.63 -20.12
N PHE A 601 19.72 22.75 -19.41
CA PHE A 601 18.93 21.68 -20.01
C PHE A 601 17.70 22.21 -20.76
N ASP A 602 17.09 23.33 -20.31
CA ASP A 602 15.93 23.89 -21.00
C ASP A 602 16.32 24.48 -22.35
N TYR A 603 17.47 25.14 -22.40
CA TYR A 603 18.04 25.63 -23.65
C TYR A 603 18.33 24.47 -24.61
N LEU A 604 19.01 23.41 -24.15
CA LEU A 604 19.37 22.27 -24.99
C LEU A 604 18.14 21.55 -25.59
N ILE A 605 17.10 21.35 -24.79
CA ILE A 605 15.86 20.72 -25.28
C ILE A 605 15.13 21.67 -26.23
N SER A 606 15.03 22.95 -25.90
CA SER A 606 14.41 23.96 -26.78
C SER A 606 15.11 24.04 -28.14
N GLU A 607 16.44 24.00 -28.16
CA GLU A 607 17.22 24.01 -29.39
C GLU A 607 17.00 22.73 -30.20
N ALA A 608 16.95 21.56 -29.55
CA ALA A 608 16.62 20.30 -30.22
C ALA A 608 15.21 20.32 -30.86
N VAL A 609 14.22 20.85 -30.14
CA VAL A 609 12.85 21.03 -30.63
C VAL A 609 12.80 22.05 -31.77
N GLN A 610 13.60 23.12 -31.71
CA GLN A 610 13.70 24.12 -32.76
C GLN A 610 14.30 23.53 -34.05
N LEU A 611 15.38 22.74 -33.95
CA LEU A 611 15.96 22.02 -35.08
C LEU A 611 14.95 21.06 -35.73
N PHE A 612 14.15 20.37 -34.91
CA PHE A 612 13.06 19.53 -35.40
C PHE A 612 12.00 20.38 -36.12
N LYS A 613 11.56 21.48 -35.50
CA LYS A 613 10.55 22.39 -36.07
C LYS A 613 10.98 22.95 -37.43
N GLN A 614 12.25 23.31 -37.59
CA GLN A 614 12.79 23.79 -38.86
C GLN A 614 12.76 22.71 -39.96
N GLN A 615 12.90 21.44 -39.59
CA GLN A 615 12.92 20.32 -40.55
C GLN A 615 11.53 19.82 -40.94
N THR A 616 10.57 19.81 -40.01
CA THR A 616 9.26 19.14 -40.20
C THR A 616 8.05 20.07 -40.12
N ASN A 617 8.22 21.30 -39.62
CA ASN A 617 7.21 22.34 -39.45
C ASN A 617 5.85 21.84 -38.87
N PRO A 618 5.84 21.17 -37.70
CA PRO A 618 4.63 20.66 -37.07
C PRO A 618 3.78 21.79 -36.46
N PRO A 619 2.46 21.59 -36.29
CA PRO A 619 1.57 22.57 -35.68
C PRO A 619 1.92 22.86 -34.21
N ASP A 620 2.24 21.81 -33.44
CA ASP A 620 2.84 21.92 -32.10
C ASP A 620 4.16 21.14 -32.08
N ALA A 621 5.26 21.89 -31.97
CA ALA A 621 6.59 21.31 -32.02
C ALA A 621 6.90 20.43 -30.82
N TYR A 622 6.46 20.79 -29.62
CA TYR A 622 6.74 20.02 -28.41
C TYR A 622 5.97 18.71 -28.40
N SER A 623 4.64 18.78 -28.60
CA SER A 623 3.79 17.58 -28.64
C SER A 623 4.23 16.59 -29.72
N ALA A 624 4.60 17.08 -30.91
CA ALA A 624 5.12 16.23 -31.98
C ALA A 624 6.50 15.64 -31.63
N PHE A 625 7.38 16.42 -30.99
CA PHE A 625 8.70 15.96 -30.57
C PHE A 625 8.63 14.87 -29.49
N TYR A 626 7.68 14.99 -28.55
CA TYR A 626 7.43 13.97 -27.53
C TYR A 626 7.04 12.61 -28.12
N ASN A 627 6.48 12.57 -29.32
CA ASN A 627 6.12 11.32 -29.97
C ASN A 627 7.22 10.73 -30.88
N LEU A 628 8.38 11.38 -30.98
CA LEU A 628 9.50 10.86 -31.77
C LEU A 628 10.13 9.62 -31.11
N PRO A 629 10.61 8.64 -31.90
CA PRO A 629 11.34 7.50 -31.38
C PRO A 629 12.63 7.92 -30.66
N ILE A 630 13.03 7.12 -29.68
CA ILE A 630 14.33 7.22 -29.00
C ILE A 630 15.38 6.55 -29.89
N SER A 631 15.73 7.22 -30.99
CA SER A 631 16.70 6.73 -31.97
C SER A 631 17.43 7.89 -32.64
N LEU A 632 18.55 7.60 -33.29
CA LEU A 632 19.35 8.61 -34.01
C LEU A 632 18.55 9.34 -35.11
N LEU A 633 17.54 8.68 -35.69
CA LEU A 633 16.63 9.27 -36.67
C LEU A 633 15.42 9.98 -36.02
N GLY A 634 15.26 9.86 -34.70
CA GLY A 634 14.21 10.52 -33.92
C GLY A 634 14.78 11.58 -32.98
N SER A 635 14.21 11.64 -31.79
CA SER A 635 14.52 12.65 -30.77
C SER A 635 16.02 12.70 -30.40
N THR A 636 16.68 11.54 -30.27
CA THR A 636 18.12 11.45 -29.95
C THR A 636 18.99 12.19 -30.97
N GLY A 637 18.66 12.12 -32.26
CA GLY A 637 19.43 12.80 -33.30
C GLY A 637 19.43 14.32 -33.15
N PHE A 638 18.25 14.90 -32.85
CA PHE A 638 18.12 16.34 -32.62
C PHE A 638 18.78 16.77 -31.32
N MET A 639 18.64 16.00 -30.25
CA MET A 639 19.30 16.29 -28.96
C MET A 639 20.82 16.26 -29.09
N ILE A 640 21.39 15.28 -29.79
CA ILE A 640 22.85 15.23 -30.05
C ILE A 640 23.31 16.46 -30.82
N LYS A 641 22.57 16.90 -31.86
CA LYS A 641 22.90 18.11 -32.62
C LYS A 641 22.91 19.35 -31.73
N ALA A 642 21.93 19.47 -30.83
CA ALA A 642 21.87 20.57 -29.86
C ALA A 642 23.06 20.54 -28.89
N ILE A 643 23.41 19.36 -28.34
CA ILE A 643 24.58 19.20 -27.46
C ILE A 643 25.88 19.58 -28.18
N ILE A 644 26.07 19.12 -29.42
CA ILE A 644 27.24 19.43 -30.24
C ILE A 644 27.30 20.93 -30.54
N GLY A 645 26.18 21.53 -30.96
CA GLY A 645 26.10 22.98 -31.18
C GLY A 645 26.50 23.77 -29.93
N TYR A 646 26.02 23.35 -28.75
CA TYR A 646 26.36 23.95 -27.47
C TYR A 646 27.85 23.80 -27.10
N LEU A 647 28.46 22.64 -27.36
CA LEU A 647 29.89 22.39 -27.10
C LEU A 647 30.80 23.25 -27.98
N PHE A 648 30.39 23.51 -29.22
CA PHE A 648 31.22 24.21 -30.22
C PHE A 648 30.83 25.68 -30.43
N ASP A 649 29.89 26.23 -29.65
CA ASP A 649 29.53 27.65 -29.76
C ASP A 649 30.73 28.53 -29.32
N PRO A 650 31.32 29.33 -30.24
CA PRO A 650 32.48 30.18 -29.93
C PRO A 650 32.13 31.34 -28.97
N THR A 651 30.86 31.70 -28.81
CA THR A 651 30.43 32.64 -27.76
C THR A 651 30.37 31.97 -26.38
N ALA A 652 30.40 30.63 -26.33
CA ALA A 652 30.54 29.81 -25.13
C ALA A 652 31.99 29.63 -24.66
N ALA A 653 32.96 29.74 -25.56
CA ALA A 653 34.39 29.65 -25.28
C ALA A 653 35.03 31.05 -25.20
N VAL A 654 34.99 31.70 -24.02
CA VAL A 654 35.93 32.79 -23.75
C VAL A 654 37.17 32.20 -23.10
N THR A 655 38.26 32.28 -23.86
CA THR A 655 39.64 31.91 -23.57
C THR A 655 40.12 32.36 -22.20
N SER A 656 40.68 31.44 -21.40
CA SER A 656 41.84 31.76 -20.57
C SER A 656 43.08 31.26 -21.31
N GLU A 657 43.99 32.18 -21.58
CA GLU A 657 45.32 31.92 -22.14
C GLU A 657 45.97 30.69 -21.50
N THR A 658 46.01 29.57 -22.21
CA THR A 658 47.04 28.53 -22.16
C THR A 658 46.69 27.42 -23.16
N ASN A 659 47.50 27.35 -24.21
CA ASN A 659 47.61 26.27 -25.20
C ASN A 659 46.40 25.98 -26.09
N ILE A 660 46.38 26.70 -27.21
CA ILE A 660 45.77 26.31 -28.47
C ILE A 660 46.45 25.01 -28.94
N GLU A 661 45.79 23.87 -28.74
CA GLU A 661 45.80 22.78 -29.71
C GLU A 661 44.36 22.50 -30.11
N ILE A 662 43.95 23.13 -31.19
CA ILE A 662 42.73 22.79 -31.92
C ILE A 662 42.94 21.36 -32.43
N CYS A 663 42.25 20.39 -31.83
CA CYS A 663 42.11 19.04 -32.36
C CYS A 663 41.53 19.12 -33.78
N LYS A 664 42.38 19.00 -34.79
CA LYS A 664 41.98 18.62 -36.14
C LYS A 664 41.57 17.14 -36.07
N ILE A 665 40.30 16.88 -36.31
CA ILE A 665 39.79 15.53 -36.57
C ILE A 665 40.47 15.03 -37.85
N SER A 666 41.19 13.91 -37.74
CA SER A 666 41.65 13.08 -38.88
C SER A 666 40.68 11.94 -39.12
#